data_AF-A0A1Q7W6U1-F1
#
_entry.id   AF-A0A1Q7W6U1-F1
#
_cell.length_a   1.000
_cell.length_b   1.000
_cell.length_c   1.000
_cell.angle_alpha   90.00
_cell.angle_beta   90.00
_cell.angle_gamma   90.00
#
_symmetry.space_group_name_H-M   'P 1'
#
loop_
_entity.id
_entity.type
_entity.pdbx_description
1 polymer ?
#
loop_
_entity_poly.entity_id
_entity_poly.type
_entity_poly.pdbx_seq_one_letter_code
_entity_poly.pdbx_strand_id
1 'polypeptide(L)'
;MRRWSAILAIAPLLTVTGAAAPHFRDPAPRQDRPVVDAAFLYRELYFLATNFIFRVAGADGPLANPADPNNLPPNYNGAQEFYQWFAQELTNADAAHMGPLGAFMTAKDHLFPTRVWQLNDLSVTIPGQDCAGQVALIAGHNDSTPTSTGVANGAANGSLTPMTGMRGGNWGNGSGYDAGSGEAMGMAEVQALLRWYQANGTYPQRTIKIGLFDNEEGGLVGSGFHSQTNVSVLAAPATAGSTNVKMAGRTGVGFATGETLLVDPFGNRETVTITAVGTAGATGTGITVTPALAADHVLGAPISAGVANTGGLIPGGPQGNYVMVANMDQNGIEYPARHFGTEHYLNNIVGGGVAPWYTNINAIPLYTTPNNLYDAIAIQRIQHNLAAAQAFRDAVAQAVREAFAILGQKYGFRMPLENPLRFDQVGSTPVDPGPQSVPAYLPEDIPKFSPVVDDNTGRTDQVSFIRDWGIPGYGIIGAFDTSTNQQVGGNENPYPPSYPSKPTLGQYAPYDTNDDTLEHLNYYASGTTHGPGGPASPSEGLKRGLELPATWTSYVLANPAYGSAQPRSGDPVAYFETVPAKPFLTSTVTFDASFSRTGRGQTRGLTYFWDFGDGTTMATTNPTVVHEYPGTPKWYDVKLAVRSGRTWDFYRQALAVRFVPTHFPDTPLANEPAPPVTDPCGKLTTTEQASVTQQAQALMDRLRGSTTVLARQR
;
A
#
# COMPACT_ATOMS: atom_id res chain seq x y z
N MET A 1 -13.89 70.90 -41.09
CA MET A 1 -13.98 70.81 -39.62
C MET A 1 -15.37 70.30 -39.25
N ARG A 2 -15.54 68.99 -39.15
CA ARG A 2 -16.85 68.35 -38.95
C ARG A 2 -16.85 67.52 -37.67
N ARG A 3 -17.98 67.67 -36.99
CA ARG A 3 -18.30 67.22 -35.64
C ARG A 3 -18.53 65.70 -35.60
N TRP A 4 -18.10 65.18 -34.46
CA TRP A 4 -18.49 63.98 -33.73
C TRP A 4 -19.84 63.35 -34.07
N SER A 5 -19.85 62.02 -34.18
CA SER A 5 -20.92 61.13 -33.75
C SER A 5 -20.29 59.80 -33.34
N ALA A 6 -20.56 59.39 -32.10
CA ALA A 6 -20.05 58.17 -31.48
C ALA A 6 -20.86 56.95 -31.93
N ILE A 7 -20.17 55.83 -32.17
CA ILE A 7 -20.76 54.49 -32.22
C ILE A 7 -20.01 53.63 -31.20
N LEU A 8 -20.76 53.07 -30.24
CA LEU A 8 -20.30 52.06 -29.28
C LEU A 8 -19.77 50.83 -30.03
N ALA A 9 -18.53 50.44 -29.74
CA ALA A 9 -18.04 49.09 -30.01
C ALA A 9 -17.75 48.42 -28.67
N ILE A 10 -18.50 47.36 -28.37
CA ILE A 10 -18.29 46.46 -27.24
C ILE A 10 -17.02 45.66 -27.53
N ALA A 11 -15.99 45.81 -26.70
CA ALA A 11 -14.80 44.96 -26.74
C ALA A 11 -15.02 43.73 -25.84
N PRO A 12 -14.82 42.50 -26.34
CA PRO A 12 -14.91 41.30 -25.51
C PRO A 12 -13.67 41.18 -24.60
N LEU A 13 -13.89 40.66 -23.39
CA LEU A 13 -12.85 40.25 -22.45
C LEU A 13 -11.78 39.39 -23.17
N LEU A 14 -10.52 39.85 -23.14
CA LEU A 14 -9.38 39.00 -23.42
C LEU A 14 -9.20 38.04 -22.23
N THR A 15 -9.56 36.78 -22.43
CA THR A 15 -9.03 35.67 -21.63
C THR A 15 -7.54 35.52 -21.96
N VAL A 16 -6.69 35.77 -20.97
CA VAL A 16 -5.27 35.40 -21.05
C VAL A 16 -5.20 33.88 -20.86
N THR A 17 -5.25 33.14 -21.96
CA THR A 17 -4.83 31.74 -21.97
C THR A 17 -3.31 31.73 -21.89
N GLY A 18 -2.76 31.25 -20.78
CA GLY A 18 -1.34 30.91 -20.68
C GLY A 18 -1.03 29.87 -21.76
N ALA A 19 -0.25 30.26 -22.77
CA ALA A 19 0.21 29.35 -23.80
C ALA A 19 1.19 28.36 -23.15
N ALA A 20 0.79 27.08 -23.10
CA ALA A 20 1.71 25.99 -22.83
C ALA A 20 2.83 26.03 -23.88
N ALA A 21 4.07 26.01 -23.43
CA ALA A 21 5.22 25.87 -24.31
C ALA A 21 5.10 24.54 -25.07
N PRO A 22 5.35 24.52 -26.40
CA PRO A 22 5.25 23.29 -27.18
C PRO A 22 6.51 22.46 -26.93
N HIS A 23 6.43 21.45 -26.07
CA HIS A 23 7.49 20.44 -26.00
C HIS A 23 7.30 19.43 -27.12
N PHE A 24 8.15 19.57 -28.14
CA PHE A 24 8.37 18.56 -29.16
C PHE A 24 8.76 17.22 -28.52
N ARG A 25 8.19 16.16 -29.10
CA ARG A 25 8.48 14.75 -28.85
C ARG A 25 9.94 14.44 -29.20
N ASP A 26 10.83 14.50 -28.21
CA ASP A 26 11.98 13.60 -28.18
C ASP A 26 11.67 12.49 -27.15
N PRO A 27 11.94 11.20 -27.45
CA PRO A 27 11.89 10.19 -26.43
C PRO A 27 12.85 10.59 -25.31
N ALA A 28 12.39 10.54 -24.06
CA ALA A 28 13.24 10.82 -22.91
C ALA A 28 14.55 10.02 -23.03
N PRO A 29 15.70 10.61 -22.65
CA PRO A 29 16.98 9.92 -22.74
C PRO A 29 16.91 8.61 -21.95
N ARG A 30 17.56 7.58 -22.47
CA ARG A 30 17.66 6.27 -21.83
C ARG A 30 18.08 6.43 -20.37
N GLN A 31 17.40 5.71 -19.46
CA GLN A 31 17.66 5.79 -18.03
C GLN A 31 18.24 4.46 -17.53
N ASP A 32 19.41 4.49 -16.89
CA ASP A 32 20.00 3.26 -16.34
C ASP A 32 19.23 2.71 -15.13
N ARG A 33 18.44 3.58 -14.47
CA ARG A 33 17.68 3.30 -13.26
C ARG A 33 16.47 4.23 -13.14
N PRO A 34 15.48 3.94 -12.29
CA PRO A 34 14.41 4.89 -11.95
C PRO A 34 14.95 6.21 -11.43
N VAL A 35 14.27 7.31 -11.76
CA VAL A 35 14.63 8.65 -11.28
C VAL A 35 13.38 9.26 -10.64
N VAL A 36 13.43 9.50 -9.34
CA VAL A 36 12.36 10.16 -8.59
C VAL A 36 12.29 11.63 -8.97
N ASP A 37 11.10 12.09 -9.35
CA ASP A 37 10.81 13.51 -9.54
C ASP A 37 10.39 14.12 -8.20
N ALA A 38 11.35 14.73 -7.51
CA ALA A 38 11.12 15.38 -6.21
C ALA A 38 10.11 16.54 -6.28
N ALA A 39 9.92 17.16 -7.46
CA ALA A 39 8.92 18.21 -7.63
C ALA A 39 7.52 17.62 -7.78
N PHE A 40 7.37 16.50 -8.49
CA PHE A 40 6.12 15.73 -8.50
C PHE A 40 5.77 15.27 -7.09
N LEU A 41 6.69 14.56 -6.43
CA LEU A 41 6.50 14.06 -5.07
C LEU A 41 5.98 15.15 -4.13
N TYR A 42 6.65 16.30 -4.10
CA TYR A 42 6.24 17.39 -3.22
C TYR A 42 4.86 17.96 -3.59
N ARG A 43 4.54 18.10 -4.89
CA ARG A 43 3.23 18.58 -5.33
C ARG A 43 2.11 17.66 -4.88
N GLU A 44 2.30 16.34 -5.00
CA GLU A 44 1.30 15.36 -4.55
C GLU A 44 1.11 15.43 -3.03
N LEU A 45 2.21 15.50 -2.27
CA LEU A 45 2.15 15.67 -0.81
C LEU A 45 1.42 16.96 -0.42
N TYR A 46 1.74 18.08 -1.07
CA TYR A 46 1.06 19.34 -0.80
C TYR A 46 -0.43 19.27 -1.14
N PHE A 47 -0.78 18.67 -2.29
CA PHE A 47 -2.16 18.53 -2.70
C PHE A 47 -2.94 17.66 -1.73
N LEU A 48 -2.45 16.46 -1.41
CA LEU A 48 -3.18 15.54 -0.55
C LEU A 48 -3.39 16.13 0.85
N ALA A 49 -2.35 16.73 1.43
CA ALA A 49 -2.42 17.25 2.79
C ALA A 49 -3.28 18.52 2.93
N THR A 50 -3.53 19.24 1.82
CA THR A 50 -4.37 20.45 1.83
C THR A 50 -5.80 20.18 1.36
N ASN A 51 -6.06 19.08 0.65
CA ASN A 51 -7.37 18.77 0.09
C ASN A 51 -8.09 17.62 0.82
N PHE A 52 -7.37 16.75 1.54
CA PHE A 52 -7.94 15.60 2.26
C PHE A 52 -7.48 15.60 3.73
N ILE A 53 -7.91 16.62 4.47
CA ILE A 53 -7.39 16.93 5.81
C ILE A 53 -7.87 15.93 6.88
N PHE A 54 -9.05 15.35 6.71
CA PHE A 54 -9.64 14.42 7.68
C PHE A 54 -9.96 13.08 7.03
N ARG A 55 -9.16 12.06 7.37
CA ARG A 55 -9.24 10.73 6.78
C ARG A 55 -9.41 9.64 7.83
N VAL A 56 -10.11 9.92 8.94
CA VAL A 56 -10.37 8.90 9.96
C VAL A 56 -11.16 7.73 9.35
N ALA A 57 -10.67 6.51 9.59
CA ALA A 57 -11.30 5.30 9.09
C ALA A 57 -12.80 5.25 9.43
N GLY A 58 -13.63 5.03 8.40
CA GLY A 58 -15.07 4.95 8.54
C GLY A 58 -15.82 6.25 8.83
N ALA A 59 -15.13 7.40 8.93
CA ALA A 59 -15.79 8.69 9.14
C ALA A 59 -16.52 9.22 7.91
N ASP A 60 -16.28 8.62 6.74
CA ASP A 60 -16.72 9.08 5.43
C ASP A 60 -17.82 8.19 4.82
N GLY A 61 -18.74 7.68 5.65
CA GLY A 61 -19.85 6.82 5.20
C GLY A 61 -19.42 5.55 4.43
N PRO A 62 -20.37 4.75 3.92
CA PRO A 62 -20.06 3.59 3.10
C PRO A 62 -19.96 3.96 1.60
N LEU A 63 -18.93 3.44 0.91
CA LEU A 63 -18.69 3.70 -0.53
C LEU A 63 -19.87 3.32 -1.43
N ALA A 64 -20.66 2.33 -1.00
CA ALA A 64 -21.84 1.89 -1.72
C ALA A 64 -23.02 2.89 -1.65
N ASN A 65 -22.97 3.90 -0.78
CA ASN A 65 -24.03 4.91 -0.62
C ASN A 65 -23.47 6.34 -0.72
N PRO A 66 -23.27 6.88 -1.93
CA PRO A 66 -22.79 8.25 -2.11
C PRO A 66 -23.71 9.34 -1.54
N ALA A 67 -24.98 8.99 -1.24
CA ALA A 67 -25.96 9.90 -0.64
C ALA A 67 -25.97 9.85 0.90
N ASP A 68 -25.06 9.09 1.51
CA ASP A 68 -24.93 9.04 2.96
C ASP A 68 -24.67 10.45 3.51
N PRO A 69 -25.37 10.90 4.57
CA PRO A 69 -25.14 12.23 5.14
C PRO A 69 -23.75 12.40 5.75
N ASN A 70 -23.00 11.31 5.93
CA ASN A 70 -21.59 11.34 6.32
C ASN A 70 -20.64 11.48 5.13
N ASN A 71 -21.09 11.49 3.87
CA ASN A 71 -20.25 11.77 2.71
C ASN A 71 -20.19 13.30 2.51
N LEU A 72 -19.19 13.97 3.08
CA LEU A 72 -19.07 15.45 3.06
C LEU A 72 -18.03 15.87 2.02
N PRO A 73 -17.84 17.17 1.76
CA PRO A 73 -16.80 17.59 0.82
C PRO A 73 -15.38 17.16 1.30
N PRO A 74 -14.43 16.91 0.38
CA PRO A 74 -13.11 16.34 0.68
C PRO A 74 -12.32 17.02 1.82
N ASN A 75 -12.49 18.33 1.95
CA ASN A 75 -11.80 19.14 2.97
C ASN A 75 -12.45 19.06 4.36
N TYR A 76 -13.53 18.28 4.52
CA TYR A 76 -14.24 18.04 5.78
C TYR A 76 -14.13 16.58 6.25
N ASN A 77 -14.34 15.64 5.34
CA ASN A 77 -13.88 14.27 5.41
C ASN A 77 -13.61 13.86 3.97
N GLY A 78 -12.51 13.14 3.75
CA GLY A 78 -12.03 12.96 2.39
C GLY A 78 -11.44 11.61 2.15
N ALA A 79 -11.76 10.59 2.95
CA ALA A 79 -11.17 9.26 2.77
C ALA A 79 -11.59 8.65 1.42
N GLN A 80 -12.89 8.72 1.08
CA GLN A 80 -13.41 8.21 -0.18
C GLN A 80 -12.93 9.06 -1.37
N GLU A 81 -12.97 10.39 -1.28
CA GLU A 81 -12.48 11.25 -2.36
C GLU A 81 -10.98 11.18 -2.53
N PHE A 82 -10.23 11.01 -1.44
CA PHE A 82 -8.80 10.73 -1.49
C PHE A 82 -8.54 9.43 -2.25
N TYR A 83 -9.25 8.34 -1.94
CA TYR A 83 -9.10 7.10 -2.70
C TYR A 83 -9.43 7.26 -4.18
N GLN A 84 -10.50 7.97 -4.49
CA GLN A 84 -10.86 8.26 -5.89
C GLN A 84 -9.78 9.09 -6.59
N TRP A 85 -9.24 10.11 -5.92
CA TRP A 85 -8.16 10.95 -6.45
C TRP A 85 -6.87 10.15 -6.62
N PHE A 86 -6.45 9.40 -5.61
CA PHE A 86 -5.23 8.58 -5.63
C PHE A 86 -5.30 7.54 -6.76
N ALA A 87 -6.44 6.88 -6.93
CA ALA A 87 -6.71 5.98 -8.04
C ALA A 87 -6.66 6.67 -9.40
N GLN A 88 -7.25 7.87 -9.53
CA GLN A 88 -7.22 8.65 -10.77
C GLN A 88 -5.80 9.10 -11.11
N GLU A 89 -5.06 9.59 -10.13
CA GLU A 89 -3.68 10.08 -10.27
C GLU A 89 -2.76 8.96 -10.77
N LEU A 90 -2.79 7.79 -10.13
CA LEU A 90 -1.98 6.64 -10.53
C LEU A 90 -2.41 6.00 -11.86
N THR A 91 -3.66 6.18 -12.29
CA THR A 91 -4.12 5.66 -13.59
C THR A 91 -4.07 6.70 -14.71
N ASN A 92 -3.62 7.92 -14.42
CA ASN A 92 -3.59 9.02 -15.38
C ASN A 92 -2.42 8.89 -16.35
N ALA A 93 -2.76 8.73 -17.64
CA ALA A 93 -1.77 8.52 -18.70
C ALA A 93 -1.09 9.81 -19.19
N ASP A 94 -1.45 10.96 -18.66
CA ASP A 94 -0.86 12.25 -19.03
C ASP A 94 0.58 12.39 -18.54
N ALA A 95 1.40 13.11 -19.32
CA ALA A 95 2.82 13.26 -19.06
C ALA A 95 3.14 14.02 -17.76
N ALA A 96 2.24 14.84 -17.23
CA ALA A 96 2.39 15.50 -15.93
C ALA A 96 2.15 14.57 -14.73
N HIS A 97 1.55 13.40 -14.97
CA HIS A 97 1.15 12.41 -13.97
C HIS A 97 1.96 11.10 -14.16
N MET A 98 1.34 9.93 -14.33
CA MET A 98 2.04 8.65 -14.54
C MET A 98 2.55 8.41 -15.97
N GLY A 99 2.09 9.20 -16.93
CA GLY A 99 2.49 9.08 -18.33
C GLY A 99 1.91 7.86 -19.05
N PRO A 100 2.34 7.56 -20.28
CA PRO A 100 1.71 6.54 -21.12
C PRO A 100 1.50 5.15 -20.48
N LEU A 101 2.32 4.76 -19.50
CA LEU A 101 2.13 3.50 -18.76
C LEU A 101 1.07 3.57 -17.65
N GLY A 102 0.65 4.74 -17.20
CA GLY A 102 -0.50 4.90 -16.30
C GLY A 102 -1.77 4.27 -16.88
N ALA A 103 -1.94 4.26 -18.21
CA ALA A 103 -3.04 3.56 -18.88
C ALA A 103 -3.07 2.04 -18.63
N PHE A 104 -1.94 1.45 -18.21
CA PHE A 104 -1.85 0.03 -17.87
C PHE A 104 -2.20 -0.27 -16.41
N MET A 105 -2.30 0.76 -15.58
CA MET A 105 -2.64 0.61 -14.17
C MET A 105 -4.15 0.41 -14.00
N THR A 106 -4.53 -0.32 -12.96
CA THR A 106 -5.93 -0.58 -12.57
C THR A 106 -6.06 -0.39 -11.07
N ALA A 107 -6.98 0.48 -10.66
CA ALA A 107 -7.34 0.69 -9.27
C ALA A 107 -8.49 -0.25 -8.84
N LYS A 108 -8.43 -0.76 -7.61
CA LYS A 108 -9.42 -1.64 -7.00
C LYS A 108 -9.57 -1.39 -5.51
N ASP A 109 -10.81 -1.08 -5.13
CA ASP A 109 -11.26 -1.01 -3.74
C ASP A 109 -11.50 -2.41 -3.17
N HIS A 110 -11.03 -2.63 -1.94
CA HIS A 110 -11.24 -3.83 -1.16
C HIS A 110 -11.99 -3.47 0.11
N LEU A 111 -13.29 -3.71 0.08
CA LEU A 111 -14.18 -3.27 1.14
C LEU A 111 -14.29 -4.32 2.25
N PHE A 112 -13.94 -3.93 3.48
CA PHE A 112 -14.10 -4.78 4.66
C PHE A 112 -15.19 -4.22 5.58
N PRO A 113 -16.25 -4.99 5.87
CA PRO A 113 -17.28 -4.55 6.79
C PRO A 113 -16.75 -4.55 8.23
N THR A 114 -16.94 -3.47 8.99
CA THR A 114 -16.69 -3.44 10.45
C THR A 114 -18.01 -3.29 11.23
N ARG A 115 -17.91 -3.15 12.56
CA ARG A 115 -19.05 -3.04 13.50
C ARG A 115 -20.10 -2.00 13.10
N VAL A 116 -19.67 -0.86 12.53
CA VAL A 116 -20.50 0.35 12.36
C VAL A 116 -20.15 1.18 11.12
N TRP A 117 -19.06 0.85 10.43
CA TRP A 117 -18.57 1.57 9.26
C TRP A 117 -17.85 0.58 8.33
N GLN A 118 -17.39 1.05 7.18
CA GLN A 118 -16.73 0.22 6.16
C GLN A 118 -15.28 0.68 6.02
N LEU A 119 -14.34 -0.25 6.12
CA LEU A 119 -12.96 -0.05 5.69
C LEU A 119 -12.89 -0.19 4.18
N ASN A 120 -12.02 0.58 3.56
CA ASN A 120 -11.65 0.37 2.17
C ASN A 120 -10.14 0.31 2.04
N ASP A 121 -9.57 -0.81 1.58
CA ASP A 121 -8.18 -0.81 1.15
C ASP A 121 -8.11 -0.63 -0.36
N LEU A 122 -7.45 0.42 -0.82
CA LEU A 122 -7.23 0.66 -2.24
C LEU A 122 -5.97 -0.06 -2.70
N SER A 123 -6.03 -0.71 -3.85
CA SER A 123 -4.83 -1.18 -4.56
C SER A 123 -4.81 -0.63 -5.98
N VAL A 124 -3.62 -0.25 -6.47
CA VAL A 124 -3.40 0.11 -7.86
C VAL A 124 -2.31 -0.76 -8.45
N THR A 125 -2.66 -1.49 -9.51
CA THR A 125 -1.87 -2.60 -10.03
C THR A 125 -1.48 -2.35 -11.48
N ILE A 126 -0.19 -2.50 -11.79
CA ILE A 126 0.31 -2.75 -13.15
C ILE A 126 0.73 -4.22 -13.25
N PRO A 127 0.00 -5.06 -14.00
CA PRO A 127 0.39 -6.46 -14.15
C PRO A 127 1.75 -6.58 -14.85
N GLY A 128 2.58 -7.51 -14.40
CA GLY A 128 3.83 -7.86 -15.08
C GLY A 128 3.54 -8.59 -16.38
N GLN A 129 4.43 -8.47 -17.37
CA GLN A 129 4.18 -9.08 -18.68
C GLN A 129 4.65 -10.55 -18.77
N ASP A 130 5.76 -10.91 -18.12
CA ASP A 130 6.26 -12.30 -18.13
C ASP A 130 5.93 -13.04 -16.84
N CYS A 131 6.02 -12.36 -15.71
CA CYS A 131 5.91 -12.96 -14.40
C CYS A 131 4.80 -12.30 -13.59
N ALA A 132 3.62 -12.18 -14.21
CA ALA A 132 2.46 -11.55 -13.61
C ALA A 132 2.04 -12.20 -12.27
N GLY A 133 2.35 -13.48 -12.08
CA GLY A 133 2.06 -14.23 -10.86
C GLY A 133 2.92 -13.88 -9.66
N GLN A 134 4.04 -13.17 -9.84
CA GLN A 134 4.83 -12.65 -8.73
C GLN A 134 4.60 -11.14 -8.57
N VAL A 135 4.50 -10.68 -7.32
CA VAL A 135 4.05 -9.32 -6.99
C VAL A 135 5.06 -8.60 -6.09
N ALA A 136 5.48 -7.41 -6.50
CA ALA A 136 6.18 -6.47 -5.63
C ALA A 136 5.16 -5.44 -5.12
N LEU A 137 5.01 -5.35 -3.79
CA LEU A 137 4.06 -4.46 -3.14
C LEU A 137 4.77 -3.26 -2.52
N ILE A 138 4.28 -2.08 -2.85
CA ILE A 138 4.49 -0.83 -2.10
C ILE A 138 3.24 -0.63 -1.28
N ALA A 139 3.37 -0.28 -0.02
CA ALA A 139 2.26 -0.10 0.89
C ALA A 139 2.40 1.21 1.67
N GLY A 140 1.29 1.70 2.18
CA GLY A 140 1.19 2.73 3.21
C GLY A 140 -0.23 2.72 3.74
N HIS A 141 -0.52 3.54 4.74
CA HIS A 141 -1.88 3.76 5.21
C HIS A 141 -2.37 5.15 4.80
N ASN A 142 -3.67 5.31 4.73
CA ASN A 142 -4.31 6.57 4.32
C ASN A 142 -5.02 7.27 5.48
N ASP A 143 -5.34 6.51 6.53
CA ASP A 143 -6.13 7.03 7.62
C ASP A 143 -5.31 7.97 8.48
N SER A 144 -5.97 8.68 9.37
CA SER A 144 -5.28 9.62 10.26
C SER A 144 -5.81 9.43 11.67
N THR A 145 -4.93 9.61 12.65
CA THR A 145 -5.29 9.65 14.06
C THR A 145 -6.47 10.63 14.29
N PRO A 146 -7.49 10.22 15.05
CA PRO A 146 -8.54 11.14 15.46
C PRO A 146 -8.05 12.04 16.61
N THR A 147 -8.01 13.34 16.36
CA THR A 147 -7.64 14.42 17.29
C THR A 147 -8.51 14.62 18.54
N SER A 148 -9.77 14.17 18.54
CA SER A 148 -10.67 14.33 19.68
C SER A 148 -11.26 12.99 20.09
N THR A 149 -11.05 12.63 21.36
CA THR A 149 -11.60 11.42 21.97
C THR A 149 -13.13 11.36 21.83
N GLY A 150 -13.84 12.50 21.75
CA GLY A 150 -15.30 12.51 21.58
C GLY A 150 -15.77 12.02 20.21
N VAL A 151 -15.03 12.30 19.13
CA VAL A 151 -15.38 11.90 17.76
C VAL A 151 -14.84 10.49 17.47
N ALA A 152 -13.62 10.19 17.93
CA ALA A 152 -13.07 8.83 17.92
C ALA A 152 -13.99 7.84 18.66
N ASN A 153 -14.42 8.20 19.87
CA ASN A 153 -15.36 7.39 20.65
C ASN A 153 -16.77 7.39 20.05
N GLY A 154 -17.17 8.45 19.34
CA GLY A 154 -18.45 8.52 18.62
C GLY A 154 -18.48 7.56 17.42
N ALA A 155 -17.43 7.59 16.59
CA ALA A 155 -17.22 6.71 15.45
C ALA A 155 -17.01 5.24 15.89
N ALA A 156 -16.21 5.00 16.92
CA ALA A 156 -16.00 3.66 17.50
C ALA A 156 -17.27 3.06 18.15
N ASN A 157 -18.20 3.91 18.60
CA ASN A 157 -19.48 3.49 19.19
C ASN A 157 -20.69 3.61 18.25
N GLY A 158 -20.50 3.95 16.97
CA GLY A 158 -21.59 3.98 15.98
C GLY A 158 -22.59 5.12 16.12
N SER A 159 -22.23 6.21 16.80
CA SER A 159 -23.05 7.42 16.78
C SER A 159 -22.88 8.13 15.45
N LEU A 160 -23.98 8.65 14.88
CA LEU A 160 -23.92 9.64 13.80
C LEU A 160 -23.02 10.79 14.27
N THR A 161 -21.95 11.08 13.54
CA THR A 161 -20.99 12.13 13.90
C THR A 161 -21.61 13.49 13.57
N PRO A 162 -22.05 14.32 14.53
CA PRO A 162 -22.77 15.53 14.21
C PRO A 162 -21.80 16.64 13.77
N MET A 163 -21.95 17.08 12.52
CA MET A 163 -21.19 18.16 11.87
C MET A 163 -21.14 19.51 12.60
N THR A 164 -22.05 19.78 13.55
CA THR A 164 -22.14 21.10 14.21
C THR A 164 -21.02 21.38 15.19
N GLY A 165 -20.27 20.35 15.63
CA GLY A 165 -19.06 20.51 16.45
C GLY A 165 -17.78 20.80 15.65
N MET A 166 -17.76 20.53 14.34
CA MET A 166 -16.56 20.52 13.48
C MET A 166 -15.99 21.89 13.10
N ARG A 167 -16.73 22.99 13.32
CA ARG A 167 -16.34 24.34 12.84
C ARG A 167 -15.42 25.13 13.79
N GLY A 168 -14.89 24.53 14.86
CA GLY A 168 -14.07 25.26 15.85
C GLY A 168 -13.03 24.44 16.61
N GLY A 169 -12.54 23.33 16.06
CA GLY A 169 -11.66 22.38 16.76
C GLY A 169 -10.58 21.74 15.89
N ASN A 170 -9.85 20.79 16.47
CA ASN A 170 -8.79 19.97 15.89
C ASN A 170 -9.40 18.77 15.13
N TRP A 171 -9.11 18.51 13.85
CA TRP A 171 -9.86 17.51 13.04
C TRP A 171 -9.01 16.76 12.00
N GLY A 172 -7.79 16.32 12.32
CA GLY A 172 -6.91 15.60 11.39
C GLY A 172 -5.45 15.94 11.62
N ASN A 173 -4.97 15.64 12.84
CA ASN A 173 -3.53 15.70 13.12
C ASN A 173 -2.84 14.59 12.33
N GLY A 174 -1.59 14.83 11.99
CA GLY A 174 -0.69 13.81 11.49
C GLY A 174 -0.66 13.56 9.99
N SER A 175 -1.74 13.79 9.21
CA SER A 175 -1.80 13.32 7.81
C SER A 175 -0.64 13.74 6.91
N GLY A 176 0.00 14.90 7.13
CA GLY A 176 1.16 15.31 6.34
C GLY A 176 2.44 14.50 6.61
N TYR A 177 2.60 14.00 7.84
CA TYR A 177 3.74 13.19 8.30
C TYR A 177 3.39 11.69 8.22
N ASP A 178 2.20 11.32 8.70
CA ASP A 178 1.72 9.97 9.01
C ASP A 178 0.32 9.75 8.38
N ALA A 179 0.21 9.09 7.23
CA ALA A 179 1.28 8.67 6.33
C ALA A 179 1.24 9.39 4.97
N GLY A 180 0.72 10.62 4.90
CA GLY A 180 0.65 11.37 3.64
C GLY A 180 2.00 11.56 2.94
N SER A 181 3.09 11.69 3.72
CA SER A 181 4.45 11.69 3.16
C SER A 181 4.77 10.39 2.41
N GLY A 182 4.26 9.26 2.89
CA GLY A 182 4.50 7.91 2.38
C GLY A 182 3.64 7.55 1.21
N GLU A 183 2.38 8.00 1.25
CA GLU A 183 1.48 7.96 0.11
C GLU A 183 2.10 8.71 -1.09
N ALA A 184 2.59 9.93 -0.88
CA ALA A 184 3.22 10.73 -1.93
C ALA A 184 4.54 10.13 -2.42
N MET A 185 5.34 9.53 -1.52
CA MET A 185 6.53 8.78 -1.91
C MET A 185 6.19 7.56 -2.75
N GLY A 186 5.21 6.76 -2.36
CA GLY A 186 4.75 5.60 -3.12
C GLY A 186 4.27 6.00 -4.52
N MET A 187 3.55 7.13 -4.64
CA MET A 187 3.20 7.70 -5.95
C MET A 187 4.44 8.03 -6.80
N ALA A 188 5.43 8.69 -6.21
CA ALA A 188 6.65 9.09 -6.90
C ALA A 188 7.55 7.91 -7.27
N GLU A 189 7.60 6.87 -6.44
CA GLU A 189 8.30 5.61 -6.69
C GLU A 189 7.71 4.88 -7.90
N VAL A 190 6.37 4.75 -7.94
CA VAL A 190 5.66 4.17 -9.08
C VAL A 190 5.90 5.01 -10.33
N GLN A 191 5.77 6.34 -10.24
CA GLN A 191 6.03 7.22 -11.37
C GLN A 191 7.46 7.04 -11.91
N ALA A 192 8.48 7.01 -11.04
CA ALA A 192 9.87 6.82 -11.41
C ALA A 192 10.08 5.50 -12.18
N LEU A 193 9.46 4.41 -11.73
CA LEU A 193 9.49 3.12 -12.41
C LEU A 193 8.82 3.19 -13.78
N LEU A 194 7.64 3.79 -13.87
CA LEU A 194 6.93 3.94 -15.14
C LEU A 194 7.73 4.79 -16.14
N ARG A 195 8.40 5.86 -15.70
CA ARG A 195 9.27 6.67 -16.57
C ARG A 195 10.50 5.91 -17.01
N TRP A 196 11.09 5.12 -16.12
CA TRP A 196 12.21 4.26 -16.45
C TRP A 196 11.86 3.20 -17.49
N TYR A 197 10.70 2.55 -17.36
CA TYR A 197 10.22 1.62 -18.37
C TYR A 197 9.97 2.32 -19.72
N GLN A 198 9.34 3.49 -19.70
CA GLN A 198 9.08 4.29 -20.91
C GLN A 198 10.38 4.70 -21.61
N ALA A 199 11.34 5.24 -20.88
CA ALA A 199 12.62 5.71 -21.41
C ALA A 199 13.48 4.59 -22.03
N ASN A 200 13.26 3.35 -21.60
CA ASN A 200 14.01 2.18 -22.07
C ASN A 200 13.25 1.30 -23.08
N GLY A 201 11.98 1.62 -23.38
CA GLY A 201 11.13 0.74 -24.19
C GLY A 201 10.85 -0.62 -23.52
N THR A 202 10.89 -0.64 -22.19
CA THR A 202 10.67 -1.83 -21.37
C THR A 202 9.31 -1.79 -20.68
N TYR A 203 9.01 -2.83 -19.92
CA TYR A 203 7.80 -3.03 -19.14
C TYR A 203 8.15 -3.85 -17.88
N PRO A 204 7.39 -3.77 -16.78
CA PRO A 204 7.66 -4.59 -15.60
C PRO A 204 7.58 -6.09 -15.94
N GLN A 205 8.56 -6.85 -15.44
CA GLN A 205 8.56 -8.30 -15.57
C GLN A 205 7.57 -8.93 -14.60
N ARG A 206 7.57 -8.47 -13.33
CA ARG A 206 6.64 -8.88 -12.27
C ARG A 206 5.55 -7.84 -12.06
N THR A 207 4.43 -8.26 -11.49
CA THR A 207 3.36 -7.33 -11.14
C THR A 207 3.84 -6.36 -10.07
N ILE A 208 3.56 -5.07 -10.26
CA ILE A 208 3.81 -4.03 -9.26
C ILE A 208 2.46 -3.56 -8.75
N LYS A 209 2.31 -3.53 -7.42
CA LYS A 209 1.13 -3.02 -6.73
C LYS A 209 1.55 -1.92 -5.78
N ILE A 210 0.74 -0.87 -5.70
CA ILE A 210 0.72 0.06 -4.58
C ILE A 210 -0.60 -0.11 -3.83
N GLY A 211 -0.52 -0.32 -2.52
CA GLY A 211 -1.65 -0.51 -1.63
C GLY A 211 -1.75 0.62 -0.63
N LEU A 212 -2.97 1.05 -0.33
CA LEU A 212 -3.30 1.91 0.78
C LEU A 212 -4.23 1.14 1.72
N PHE A 213 -3.82 1.00 2.96
CA PHE A 213 -4.50 0.20 3.96
C PHE A 213 -5.18 1.10 4.99
N ASP A 214 -6.48 0.89 5.20
CA ASP A 214 -7.29 1.74 6.07
C ASP A 214 -7.19 1.28 7.53
N ASN A 215 -7.31 2.22 8.48
CA ASN A 215 -7.28 1.96 9.92
C ASN A 215 -5.98 1.28 10.40
N GLU A 216 -4.84 1.76 9.93
CA GLU A 216 -3.53 1.45 10.52
C GLU A 216 -3.49 1.93 11.97
N GLU A 217 -4.01 3.14 12.22
CA GLU A 217 -3.99 3.83 13.52
C GLU A 217 -4.84 3.11 14.57
N GLY A 218 -5.78 2.29 14.10
CA GLY A 218 -6.57 1.37 14.92
C GLY A 218 -5.87 0.05 15.26
N GLY A 219 -4.61 -0.14 14.84
CA GLY A 219 -3.80 -1.33 15.07
C GLY A 219 -3.64 -2.24 13.84
N LEU A 220 -3.14 -1.71 12.72
CA LEU A 220 -2.82 -2.45 11.48
C LEU A 220 -4.02 -3.22 10.90
N VAL A 221 -5.21 -2.64 10.99
CA VAL A 221 -6.46 -3.38 10.72
C VAL A 221 -6.61 -3.63 9.21
N GLY A 222 -6.48 -2.61 8.36
CA GLY A 222 -6.57 -2.75 6.89
C GLY A 222 -5.51 -3.70 6.36
N SER A 223 -4.23 -3.49 6.66
CA SER A 223 -3.16 -4.38 6.19
C SER A 223 -3.32 -5.80 6.71
N GLY A 224 -3.86 -5.95 7.92
CA GLY A 224 -4.23 -7.22 8.49
C GLY A 224 -5.38 -7.90 7.73
N PHE A 225 -6.43 -7.18 7.35
CA PHE A 225 -7.50 -7.67 6.49
C PHE A 225 -7.01 -8.00 5.08
N HIS A 226 -6.14 -7.18 4.50
CA HIS A 226 -5.57 -7.36 3.18
C HIS A 226 -4.64 -8.58 3.13
N SER A 227 -3.77 -8.73 4.14
CA SER A 227 -2.86 -9.87 4.22
C SER A 227 -3.61 -11.16 4.56
N GLN A 228 -4.71 -11.06 5.31
CA GLN A 228 -5.57 -12.21 5.64
C GLN A 228 -6.53 -12.53 4.49
N THR A 229 -6.82 -13.81 4.32
CA THR A 229 -7.49 -14.29 3.10
C THR A 229 -8.88 -14.85 3.34
N ASN A 230 -9.43 -14.72 4.55
CA ASN A 230 -10.72 -15.27 4.97
C ASN A 230 -11.30 -14.48 6.17
N VAL A 231 -11.62 -13.20 6.07
CA VAL A 231 -12.13 -12.44 7.22
C VAL A 231 -13.62 -12.09 7.06
N SER A 232 -14.45 -12.57 7.99
CA SER A 232 -15.80 -12.03 8.28
C SER A 232 -15.68 -11.23 9.57
N VAL A 233 -16.76 -10.58 9.99
CA VAL A 233 -16.84 -10.01 11.34
C VAL A 233 -17.94 -10.68 12.17
N LEU A 234 -17.88 -10.49 13.48
CA LEU A 234 -18.94 -10.90 14.39
C LEU A 234 -20.23 -10.12 14.10
N ALA A 235 -21.36 -10.82 13.92
CA ALA A 235 -22.69 -10.22 13.77
C ALA A 235 -23.42 -10.01 15.11
N ALA A 236 -22.83 -10.46 16.21
CA ALA A 236 -23.27 -10.18 17.58
C ALA A 236 -22.04 -10.28 18.50
N PRO A 237 -21.99 -9.54 19.62
CA PRO A 237 -20.95 -9.73 20.63
C PRO A 237 -20.91 -11.19 21.11
N ALA A 238 -19.72 -11.70 21.40
CA ALA A 238 -19.51 -13.02 21.97
C ALA A 238 -18.77 -12.87 23.30
N THR A 239 -19.34 -13.36 24.40
CA THR A 239 -18.70 -13.26 25.71
C THR A 239 -17.78 -14.45 25.95
N ALA A 240 -16.87 -14.33 26.91
CA ALA A 240 -16.15 -15.47 27.47
C ALA A 240 -17.16 -16.56 27.88
N GLY A 241 -16.84 -17.81 27.56
CA GLY A 241 -17.71 -18.99 27.68
C GLY A 241 -18.60 -19.25 26.46
N SER A 242 -18.63 -18.38 25.44
CA SER A 242 -19.42 -18.62 24.23
C SER A 242 -18.87 -19.80 23.42
N THR A 243 -19.75 -20.73 23.05
CA THR A 243 -19.45 -21.85 22.13
C THR A 243 -20.07 -21.65 20.75
N ASN A 244 -20.74 -20.51 20.53
CA ASN A 244 -21.29 -20.14 19.24
C ASN A 244 -21.08 -18.65 19.01
N VAL A 245 -20.54 -18.30 17.84
CA VAL A 245 -20.28 -16.91 17.43
C VAL A 245 -21.13 -16.58 16.21
N LYS A 246 -21.72 -15.39 16.17
CA LYS A 246 -22.53 -14.96 15.01
C LYS A 246 -21.63 -14.29 14.00
N MET A 247 -21.78 -14.60 12.72
CA MET A 247 -20.93 -14.08 11.63
C MET A 247 -21.73 -13.18 10.69
N ALA A 248 -21.19 -12.05 10.24
CA ALA A 248 -21.91 -11.05 9.44
C ALA A 248 -22.11 -11.48 7.99
N GLY A 249 -21.14 -12.15 7.38
CA GLY A 249 -21.21 -12.58 5.98
C GLY A 249 -20.51 -13.92 5.74
N ARG A 250 -21.03 -14.68 4.77
CA ARG A 250 -20.35 -15.86 4.21
C ARG A 250 -19.61 -15.54 2.91
N THR A 251 -19.98 -14.44 2.26
CA THR A 251 -19.40 -14.05 0.98
C THR A 251 -17.95 -13.65 1.18
N GLY A 252 -17.05 -14.40 0.55
CA GLY A 252 -15.62 -14.15 0.63
C GLY A 252 -14.92 -14.69 1.88
N VAL A 253 -15.62 -15.47 2.73
CA VAL A 253 -15.07 -15.94 4.01
C VAL A 253 -15.27 -17.43 4.15
N GLY A 254 -14.17 -18.17 4.02
CA GLY A 254 -14.19 -19.61 4.07
C GLY A 254 -14.25 -20.17 5.49
N PHE A 255 -15.43 -20.51 6.02
CA PHE A 255 -15.58 -21.23 7.29
C PHE A 255 -15.94 -22.70 7.09
N ALA A 256 -15.31 -23.62 7.83
CA ALA A 256 -15.63 -25.05 7.79
C ALA A 256 -15.45 -25.75 9.15
N THR A 257 -16.21 -26.82 9.39
CA THR A 257 -16.03 -27.68 10.57
C THR A 257 -14.65 -28.35 10.56
N GLY A 258 -13.98 -28.36 11.71
CA GLY A 258 -12.63 -28.86 11.92
C GLY A 258 -11.55 -27.78 11.84
N GLU A 259 -11.87 -26.63 11.23
CA GLU A 259 -10.91 -25.54 11.04
C GLU A 259 -10.72 -24.72 12.31
N THR A 260 -9.58 -24.06 12.38
CA THR A 260 -9.33 -23.09 13.44
C THR A 260 -9.90 -21.72 13.07
N LEU A 261 -10.70 -21.16 13.96
CA LEU A 261 -11.22 -19.80 13.94
C LEU A 261 -10.32 -18.89 14.78
N LEU A 262 -9.71 -17.88 14.15
CA LEU A 262 -9.15 -16.72 14.83
C LEU A 262 -10.28 -15.73 15.08
N VAL A 263 -10.40 -15.30 16.32
CA VAL A 263 -11.35 -14.30 16.76
C VAL A 263 -10.56 -13.10 17.26
N ASP A 264 -10.94 -11.94 16.76
CA ASP A 264 -10.46 -10.62 17.16
C ASP A 264 -8.93 -10.46 17.16
N PRO A 265 -8.25 -10.69 16.01
CA PRO A 265 -6.79 -10.68 15.92
C PRO A 265 -6.12 -9.37 16.34
N PHE A 266 -6.84 -8.24 16.24
CA PHE A 266 -6.35 -6.90 16.58
C PHE A 266 -6.88 -6.39 17.92
N GLY A 267 -7.72 -7.20 18.60
CA GLY A 267 -8.21 -6.96 19.95
C GLY A 267 -7.83 -8.10 20.89
N ASN A 268 -8.81 -8.78 21.46
CA ASN A 268 -8.59 -9.91 22.37
C ASN A 268 -8.28 -11.20 21.59
N ARG A 269 -7.15 -11.24 20.89
CA ARG A 269 -6.78 -12.33 19.99
C ARG A 269 -6.97 -13.71 20.61
N GLU A 270 -7.85 -14.51 20.00
CA GLU A 270 -8.18 -15.85 20.45
C GLU A 270 -8.31 -16.84 19.29
N THR A 271 -7.98 -18.11 19.54
CA THR A 271 -7.98 -19.18 18.54
C THR A 271 -8.80 -20.35 19.05
N VAL A 272 -9.85 -20.74 18.32
CA VAL A 272 -10.76 -21.87 18.66
C VAL A 272 -10.99 -22.78 17.46
N THR A 273 -11.57 -23.97 17.63
CA THR A 273 -11.88 -24.92 16.55
C THR A 273 -13.35 -24.86 16.18
N ILE A 274 -13.68 -24.72 14.90
CA ILE A 274 -15.04 -24.73 14.38
C ILE A 274 -15.60 -26.15 14.43
N THR A 275 -16.78 -26.33 15.01
CA THR A 275 -17.51 -27.61 15.05
C THR A 275 -18.73 -27.62 14.16
N ALA A 276 -19.30 -26.45 13.83
CA ALA A 276 -20.39 -26.32 12.86
C ALA A 276 -20.41 -24.93 12.24
N VAL A 277 -20.87 -24.82 10.98
CA VAL A 277 -21.02 -23.54 10.26
C VAL A 277 -22.47 -23.32 9.88
N GLY A 278 -23.10 -22.37 10.57
CA GLY A 278 -24.50 -21.96 10.40
C GLY A 278 -24.67 -20.68 9.58
N THR A 279 -25.91 -20.26 9.37
CA THR A 279 -26.26 -19.09 8.55
C THR A 279 -25.72 -17.79 9.15
N ALA A 280 -25.39 -16.84 8.27
CA ALA A 280 -24.90 -15.52 8.65
C ALA A 280 -26.02 -14.62 9.24
N GLY A 281 -25.61 -13.52 9.87
CA GLY A 281 -26.45 -12.51 10.51
C GLY A 281 -26.56 -12.69 12.02
N ALA A 282 -26.97 -11.62 12.71
CA ALA A 282 -27.14 -11.59 14.16
C ALA A 282 -28.18 -12.63 14.65
N THR A 283 -29.20 -12.88 13.82
CA THR A 283 -30.24 -13.90 14.04
C THR A 283 -29.92 -15.25 13.39
N GLY A 284 -28.75 -15.38 12.76
CA GLY A 284 -28.30 -16.59 12.10
C GLY A 284 -27.91 -17.70 13.07
N THR A 285 -27.73 -18.91 12.56
CA THR A 285 -27.31 -20.05 13.41
C THR A 285 -25.83 -19.95 13.81
N GLY A 286 -25.01 -19.13 13.13
CA GLY A 286 -23.64 -18.80 13.54
C GLY A 286 -22.64 -19.96 13.43
N ILE A 287 -21.41 -19.76 13.88
CA ILE A 287 -20.34 -20.74 13.89
C ILE A 287 -20.24 -21.31 15.29
N THR A 288 -20.38 -22.63 15.43
CA THR A 288 -20.16 -23.31 16.71
C THR A 288 -18.68 -23.64 16.85
N VAL A 289 -18.10 -23.44 18.04
CA VAL A 289 -16.66 -23.55 18.31
C VAL A 289 -16.34 -24.36 19.56
N THR A 290 -15.12 -24.87 19.64
CA THR A 290 -14.54 -25.55 20.81
C THR A 290 -13.02 -25.29 20.89
N PRO A 291 -12.42 -25.00 22.06
CA PRO A 291 -13.09 -24.72 23.33
C PRO A 291 -13.99 -23.47 23.24
N ALA A 292 -14.75 -23.22 24.30
CA ALA A 292 -15.47 -21.95 24.42
C ALA A 292 -14.49 -20.78 24.46
N LEU A 293 -14.93 -19.61 24.00
CA LEU A 293 -14.10 -18.39 24.03
C LEU A 293 -13.64 -18.07 25.46
N ALA A 294 -12.41 -17.64 25.62
CA ALA A 294 -11.77 -17.27 26.87
C ALA A 294 -11.90 -15.77 27.16
N ALA A 295 -12.11 -14.96 26.12
CA ALA A 295 -12.29 -13.50 26.24
C ALA A 295 -13.65 -13.04 25.72
N ASP A 296 -14.02 -11.82 26.11
CA ASP A 296 -15.14 -11.10 25.49
C ASP A 296 -14.69 -10.47 24.17
N HIS A 297 -15.55 -10.57 23.17
CA HIS A 297 -15.36 -10.07 21.81
C HIS A 297 -16.57 -9.23 21.40
N VAL A 298 -16.33 -8.04 20.87
CA VAL A 298 -17.39 -7.08 20.54
C VAL A 298 -18.06 -7.39 19.19
N LEU A 299 -19.27 -6.85 18.98
CA LEU A 299 -19.89 -6.84 17.64
C LEU A 299 -18.89 -6.29 16.61
N GLY A 300 -18.81 -6.89 15.44
CA GLY A 300 -17.91 -6.44 14.37
C GLY A 300 -16.45 -6.84 14.55
N ALA A 301 -16.08 -7.55 15.63
CA ALA A 301 -14.72 -8.08 15.77
C ALA A 301 -14.40 -9.02 14.59
N PRO A 302 -13.20 -8.94 14.00
CA PRO A 302 -12.83 -9.80 12.88
C PRO A 302 -12.80 -11.27 13.30
N ILE A 303 -13.32 -12.14 12.45
CA ILE A 303 -13.23 -13.57 12.58
C ILE A 303 -12.72 -14.17 11.28
N SER A 304 -11.68 -15.00 11.37
CA SER A 304 -11.12 -15.67 10.22
C SER A 304 -10.93 -17.15 10.46
N ALA A 305 -11.22 -17.96 9.45
CA ALA A 305 -11.02 -19.40 9.51
C ALA A 305 -9.76 -19.82 8.77
N GLY A 306 -9.14 -20.89 9.27
CA GLY A 306 -7.92 -21.48 8.72
C GLY A 306 -6.64 -20.92 9.33
N VAL A 307 -6.67 -20.30 10.51
CA VAL A 307 -5.48 -19.66 11.12
C VAL A 307 -4.47 -20.62 11.74
N ALA A 308 -4.84 -21.90 11.89
CA ALA A 308 -3.86 -22.95 12.15
C ALA A 308 -3.13 -23.40 10.89
N ASN A 309 -3.49 -22.88 9.71
CA ASN A 309 -2.69 -23.08 8.52
C ASN A 309 -1.52 -22.09 8.54
N THR A 310 -0.50 -22.48 9.29
CA THR A 310 0.86 -22.12 8.99
C THR A 310 1.18 -22.60 7.59
N GLY A 311 1.35 -21.67 6.66
CA GLY A 311 2.48 -21.85 5.78
C GLY A 311 2.70 -20.70 4.84
N GLY A 312 3.95 -20.28 4.86
CA GLY A 312 4.59 -19.67 3.72
C GLY A 312 5.22 -20.78 2.90
N LEU A 313 5.13 -20.62 1.59
CA LEU A 313 6.26 -20.88 0.70
C LEU A 313 6.01 -20.08 -0.58
N ILE A 314 6.91 -19.12 -0.85
CA ILE A 314 6.78 -18.01 -1.81
C ILE A 314 5.37 -17.40 -1.77
N PRO A 315 5.15 -16.41 -0.90
CA PRO A 315 3.88 -16.28 -0.22
C PRO A 315 2.80 -15.86 -1.20
N GLY A 316 1.93 -16.80 -1.53
CA GLY A 316 0.62 -16.50 -2.06
C GLY A 316 0.00 -15.48 -1.12
N GLY A 317 0.04 -14.22 -1.51
CA GLY A 317 -0.84 -13.21 -1.00
C GLY A 317 -2.29 -13.60 -1.28
N PRO A 318 -3.25 -12.76 -0.88
CA PRO A 318 -4.60 -12.85 -1.41
C PRO A 318 -4.64 -13.19 -2.91
N GLN A 319 -3.80 -12.58 -3.75
CA GLN A 319 -3.89 -12.71 -5.22
C GLN A 319 -2.50 -12.67 -5.90
N GLY A 320 -1.76 -13.79 -5.88
CA GLY A 320 -0.42 -13.93 -6.46
C GLY A 320 0.69 -14.07 -5.41
N ASN A 321 1.93 -14.33 -5.84
CA ASN A 321 3.07 -14.60 -4.97
C ASN A 321 3.83 -13.31 -4.65
N TYR A 322 3.62 -12.72 -3.47
CA TYR A 322 4.35 -11.52 -3.06
C TYR A 322 5.84 -11.85 -2.87
N VAL A 323 6.72 -11.14 -3.57
CA VAL A 323 8.17 -11.34 -3.47
C VAL A 323 8.85 -10.29 -2.58
N MET A 324 8.16 -9.17 -2.33
CA MET A 324 8.54 -8.14 -1.36
C MET A 324 7.34 -7.29 -0.94
N VAL A 325 7.44 -6.67 0.24
CA VAL A 325 6.57 -5.58 0.70
C VAL A 325 7.43 -4.42 1.20
N ALA A 326 7.27 -3.24 0.64
CA ALA A 326 7.92 -2.01 1.11
C ALA A 326 6.85 -1.06 1.65
N ASN A 327 6.82 -0.83 2.96
CA ASN A 327 5.85 0.06 3.60
C ASN A 327 6.42 1.46 3.80
N MET A 328 5.74 2.45 3.22
CA MET A 328 6.02 3.87 3.25
C MET A 328 5.03 4.51 4.21
N ASP A 329 5.35 4.42 5.50
CA ASP A 329 4.49 4.90 6.58
C ASP A 329 4.80 6.39 6.84
N GLN A 330 5.74 6.65 7.74
CA GLN A 330 6.22 8.00 8.09
C GLN A 330 7.54 8.37 7.42
N ASN A 331 8.16 7.44 6.69
CA ASN A 331 9.29 7.70 5.77
C ASN A 331 10.53 8.33 6.37
N GLY A 332 10.74 8.15 7.66
CA GLY A 332 11.82 8.83 8.39
C GLY A 332 11.54 10.30 8.70
N ILE A 333 10.37 10.80 8.30
CA ILE A 333 9.85 12.14 8.58
C ILE A 333 8.88 12.02 9.76
N GLU A 334 9.38 11.56 10.90
CA GLU A 334 8.53 11.43 12.10
C GLU A 334 8.77 12.62 13.04
N TYR A 335 7.72 12.97 13.77
CA TYR A 335 7.47 14.25 14.44
C TYR A 335 8.62 14.81 15.31
N PRO A 336 8.92 16.11 15.17
CA PRO A 336 8.91 16.90 13.94
C PRO A 336 10.10 16.53 13.06
N ALA A 337 10.01 16.88 11.78
CA ALA A 337 11.04 16.72 10.74
C ALA A 337 12.29 17.63 10.95
N ARG A 338 12.80 17.68 12.18
CA ARG A 338 13.82 18.62 12.68
C ARG A 338 15.23 18.42 12.09
N HIS A 339 15.40 17.43 11.25
CA HIS A 339 16.67 17.15 10.55
C HIS A 339 16.85 18.02 9.31
N PHE A 340 15.76 18.57 8.76
CA PHE A 340 15.83 19.26 7.48
C PHE A 340 16.23 20.71 7.62
N GLY A 341 17.20 21.13 6.79
CA GLY A 341 17.58 22.52 6.57
C GLY A 341 18.00 23.33 7.81
N THR A 342 18.26 22.69 8.95
CA THR A 342 18.82 23.32 10.15
C THR A 342 19.97 22.48 10.70
N GLU A 343 21.00 23.12 11.26
CA GLU A 343 21.98 22.43 12.08
C GLU A 343 21.50 22.31 13.54
N HIS A 344 20.60 23.19 14.01
CA HIS A 344 20.64 23.65 15.42
C HIS A 344 19.30 24.05 16.08
N TYR A 345 18.14 23.54 15.66
CA TYR A 345 16.95 23.64 16.53
C TYR A 345 17.09 22.63 17.69
N LEU A 346 17.50 23.12 18.87
CA LEU A 346 17.77 22.43 20.15
C LEU A 346 18.94 21.40 20.19
N ASN A 347 19.40 20.86 19.07
CA ASN A 347 20.39 19.76 19.06
C ASN A 347 21.87 20.18 19.27
N ASN A 348 22.24 21.47 19.16
CA ASN A 348 23.63 21.89 19.42
C ASN A 348 23.98 22.09 20.89
N ILE A 349 23.03 21.89 21.79
CA ILE A 349 23.24 22.07 23.23
C ILE A 349 24.26 21.03 23.77
N VAL A 350 24.70 20.06 22.96
CA VAL A 350 25.54 18.92 23.37
C VAL A 350 26.68 18.48 22.44
N GLY A 351 27.01 19.21 21.38
CA GLY A 351 28.25 18.94 20.62
C GLY A 351 28.24 17.71 19.69
N GLY A 352 27.14 17.46 18.97
CA GLY A 352 27.12 16.50 17.88
C GLY A 352 26.04 16.85 16.86
N GLY A 353 26.44 17.24 15.64
CA GLY A 353 25.51 17.52 14.56
C GLY A 353 24.67 16.28 14.20
N VAL A 354 23.37 16.48 13.99
CA VAL A 354 22.48 15.46 13.48
C VAL A 354 22.51 15.53 11.96
N ALA A 355 22.57 14.39 11.27
CA ALA A 355 22.51 14.40 9.81
C ALA A 355 21.16 14.92 9.32
N PRO A 356 21.12 15.32 8.05
CA PRO A 356 19.91 15.81 7.40
C PRO A 356 18.72 14.83 7.35
N TRP A 357 18.87 13.57 7.75
CA TRP A 357 17.79 12.59 7.80
C TRP A 357 18.05 11.55 8.89
N TYR A 358 16.98 10.85 9.30
CA TYR A 358 17.05 9.58 10.01
C TYR A 358 15.94 8.66 9.50
N THR A 359 16.29 7.73 8.61
CA THR A 359 15.38 6.82 7.92
C THR A 359 15.65 5.40 8.39
N ASN A 360 15.12 5.02 9.54
CA ASN A 360 15.39 3.71 10.10
C ASN A 360 14.63 2.63 9.33
N ILE A 361 15.34 1.67 8.73
CA ILE A 361 14.71 0.68 7.87
C ILE A 361 14.52 -0.60 8.69
N ASN A 362 13.30 -0.80 9.18
CA ASN A 362 12.91 -1.97 9.96
C ASN A 362 12.51 -3.10 9.01
N ALA A 363 13.49 -3.95 8.69
CA ALA A 363 13.32 -5.07 7.77
C ALA A 363 12.93 -6.37 8.49
N ILE A 364 12.41 -7.33 7.72
CA ILE A 364 12.17 -8.71 8.14
C ILE A 364 13.28 -9.21 9.09
N PRO A 365 12.93 -9.67 10.32
CA PRO A 365 13.93 -9.98 11.32
C PRO A 365 14.69 -11.25 10.96
N LEU A 366 15.98 -11.29 11.33
CA LEU A 366 16.83 -12.48 11.16
C LEU A 366 17.01 -13.28 12.45
N TYR A 367 16.53 -12.77 13.58
CA TYR A 367 16.58 -13.50 14.84
C TYR A 367 15.69 -14.74 14.84
N THR A 368 16.06 -15.71 15.68
CA THR A 368 15.41 -17.03 15.77
C THR A 368 14.61 -17.23 17.04
N THR A 369 14.65 -16.25 17.95
CA THR A 369 13.96 -16.33 19.25
C THR A 369 12.60 -15.66 19.14
N PRO A 370 11.49 -16.37 19.43
CA PRO A 370 10.15 -15.77 19.43
C PRO A 370 10.02 -14.64 20.45
N ASN A 371 9.20 -13.65 20.12
CA ASN A 371 8.83 -12.55 21.01
C ASN A 371 7.33 -12.22 20.88
N ASN A 372 6.90 -11.10 21.48
CA ASN A 372 5.51 -10.64 21.44
C ASN A 372 5.05 -10.15 20.05
N LEU A 373 5.98 -9.75 19.19
CA LEU A 373 5.70 -9.26 17.84
C LEU A 373 5.69 -10.40 16.82
N TYR A 374 6.71 -11.26 16.89
CA TYR A 374 6.91 -12.42 16.05
C TYR A 374 6.92 -13.67 16.94
N ASP A 375 5.76 -14.30 17.06
CA ASP A 375 5.56 -15.53 17.83
C ASP A 375 6.30 -16.73 17.20
N ALA A 376 6.24 -17.90 17.86
CA ALA A 376 6.96 -19.08 17.42
C ALA A 376 6.57 -19.53 16.00
N ILE A 377 5.33 -19.28 15.60
CA ILE A 377 4.82 -19.61 14.27
C ILE A 377 5.40 -18.62 13.24
N ALA A 378 5.38 -17.33 13.54
CA ALA A 378 5.97 -16.31 12.67
C ALA A 378 7.47 -16.57 12.44
N ILE A 379 8.21 -16.89 13.49
CA ILE A 379 9.63 -17.25 13.37
C ILE A 379 9.83 -18.47 12.48
N GLN A 380 9.03 -19.52 12.63
CA GLN A 380 9.13 -20.69 11.74
C GLN A 380 8.91 -20.33 10.27
N ARG A 381 7.92 -19.48 9.96
CA ARG A 381 7.67 -18.98 8.60
C ARG A 381 8.84 -18.17 8.05
N ILE A 382 9.42 -17.29 8.86
CA ILE A 382 10.57 -16.46 8.48
C ILE A 382 11.80 -17.34 8.23
N GLN A 383 12.09 -18.29 9.13
CA GLN A 383 13.23 -19.20 8.98
C GLN A 383 13.08 -20.12 7.77
N HIS A 384 11.85 -20.52 7.46
CA HIS A 384 11.55 -21.24 6.22
C HIS A 384 11.93 -20.41 4.97
N ASN A 385 11.73 -19.10 5.02
CA ASN A 385 12.03 -18.18 3.92
C ASN A 385 13.38 -17.43 4.09
N LEU A 386 14.28 -17.95 4.93
CA LEU A 386 15.48 -17.23 5.38
C LEU A 386 16.35 -16.75 4.21
N ALA A 387 16.51 -17.58 3.17
CA ALA A 387 17.32 -17.21 2.00
C ALA A 387 16.76 -15.98 1.27
N ALA A 388 15.43 -15.90 1.11
CA ALA A 388 14.79 -14.74 0.49
C ALA A 388 14.81 -13.52 1.44
N ALA A 389 14.64 -13.74 2.75
CA ALA A 389 14.76 -12.69 3.75
C ALA A 389 16.15 -12.04 3.74
N GLN A 390 17.21 -12.86 3.70
CA GLN A 390 18.59 -12.41 3.62
C GLN A 390 18.86 -11.65 2.32
N ALA A 391 18.48 -12.24 1.18
CA ALA A 391 18.65 -11.62 -0.14
C ALA A 391 17.91 -10.27 -0.26
N PHE A 392 16.72 -10.17 0.34
CA PHE A 392 15.95 -8.93 0.40
C PHE A 392 16.67 -7.86 1.21
N ARG A 393 17.16 -8.18 2.41
CA ARG A 393 17.93 -7.23 3.22
C ARG A 393 19.19 -6.75 2.51
N ASP A 394 19.90 -7.65 1.83
CA ASP A 394 21.08 -7.30 1.05
C ASP A 394 20.73 -6.38 -0.12
N ALA A 395 19.60 -6.62 -0.80
CA ALA A 395 19.10 -5.77 -1.88
C ALA A 395 18.72 -4.37 -1.38
N VAL A 396 18.03 -4.27 -0.23
CA VAL A 396 17.69 -2.99 0.40
C VAL A 396 18.96 -2.23 0.79
N ALA A 397 19.91 -2.88 1.47
CA ALA A 397 21.17 -2.26 1.86
C ALA A 397 21.98 -1.79 0.66
N GLN A 398 21.95 -2.52 -0.46
CA GLN A 398 22.58 -2.11 -1.72
C GLN A 398 21.87 -0.90 -2.34
N ALA A 399 20.55 -0.91 -2.39
CA ALA A 399 19.76 0.20 -2.91
C ALA A 399 20.02 1.50 -2.13
N VAL A 400 20.12 1.42 -0.80
CA VAL A 400 20.49 2.56 0.06
C VAL A 400 21.87 3.10 -0.33
N ARG A 401 22.90 2.24 -0.44
CA ARG A 401 24.25 2.67 -0.86
C ARG A 401 24.25 3.36 -2.22
N GLU A 402 23.49 2.83 -3.17
CA GLU A 402 23.38 3.40 -4.52
C GLU A 402 22.65 4.74 -4.52
N ALA A 403 21.57 4.87 -3.75
CA ALA A 403 20.82 6.12 -3.62
C ALA A 403 21.70 7.22 -3.03
N PHE A 404 22.46 6.93 -1.97
CA PHE A 404 23.43 7.86 -1.38
C PHE A 404 24.49 8.29 -2.41
N ALA A 405 25.08 7.36 -3.14
CA ALA A 405 26.10 7.69 -4.14
C ALA A 405 25.54 8.59 -5.27
N ILE A 406 24.36 8.27 -5.79
CA ILE A 406 23.75 9.00 -6.92
C ILE A 406 23.23 10.37 -6.49
N LEU A 407 22.46 10.43 -5.40
CA LEU A 407 21.94 11.70 -4.90
C LEU A 407 23.05 12.57 -4.33
N GLY A 408 24.07 11.97 -3.72
CA GLY A 408 25.30 12.66 -3.33
C GLY A 408 25.98 13.32 -4.52
N GLN A 409 26.17 12.62 -5.64
CA GLN A 409 26.70 13.24 -6.85
C GLN A 409 25.78 14.33 -7.41
N LYS A 410 24.46 14.08 -7.45
CA LYS A 410 23.44 15.05 -7.92
C LYS A 410 23.48 16.36 -7.13
N TYR A 411 23.68 16.26 -5.81
CA TYR A 411 23.63 17.39 -4.88
C TYR A 411 25.01 17.86 -4.39
N GLY A 412 26.10 17.34 -4.98
CA GLY A 412 27.46 17.70 -4.60
C GLY A 412 27.85 17.31 -3.17
N PHE A 413 27.25 16.25 -2.63
CA PHE A 413 27.42 15.72 -1.26
C PHE A 413 27.12 16.75 -0.18
N ARG A 414 26.08 17.57 -0.40
CA ARG A 414 25.71 18.67 0.48
C ARG A 414 24.20 18.80 0.62
N MET A 415 23.74 19.18 1.82
CA MET A 415 22.37 19.64 2.06
C MET A 415 22.38 21.13 2.42
N PRO A 416 21.56 21.98 1.75
CA PRO A 416 21.41 23.37 2.15
C PRO A 416 20.73 23.50 3.52
N LEU A 417 21.17 24.48 4.30
CA LEU A 417 20.54 24.91 5.54
C LEU A 417 19.68 26.13 5.25
N GLU A 418 18.42 25.89 4.90
CA GLU A 418 17.48 26.95 4.54
C GLU A 418 16.85 27.62 5.75
N ASN A 419 16.86 26.98 6.92
CA ASN A 419 16.40 27.56 8.17
C ASN A 419 17.47 28.50 8.73
N PRO A 420 17.24 29.83 8.73
CA PRO A 420 18.24 30.82 9.13
C PRO A 420 18.45 30.85 10.66
N LEU A 421 17.64 30.13 11.44
CA LEU A 421 17.74 30.16 12.90
C LEU A 421 18.83 29.20 13.38
N ARG A 422 20.00 29.75 13.68
CA ARG A 422 21.05 29.09 14.48
C ARG A 422 21.03 29.62 15.92
N PHE A 423 21.06 28.71 16.88
CA PHE A 423 21.25 29.05 18.30
C PHE A 423 22.64 28.59 18.73
N ASP A 424 23.48 29.52 19.17
CA ASP A 424 24.84 29.19 19.62
C ASP A 424 24.86 28.57 21.03
N GLN A 425 23.87 28.88 21.87
CA GLN A 425 23.72 28.38 23.25
C GLN A 425 22.25 28.34 23.69
N VAL A 426 21.93 27.56 24.75
CA VAL A 426 20.59 27.55 25.38
C VAL A 426 20.20 28.96 25.82
N GLY A 427 19.04 29.44 25.37
CA GLY A 427 18.53 30.77 25.73
C GLY A 427 19.25 31.94 25.05
N SER A 428 20.13 31.68 24.08
CA SER A 428 20.73 32.73 23.24
C SER A 428 19.71 33.31 22.25
N THR A 429 19.95 34.54 21.80
CA THR A 429 19.22 35.09 20.65
C THR A 429 19.60 34.33 19.39
N PRO A 430 18.63 34.07 18.47
CA PRO A 430 18.95 33.46 17.19
C PRO A 430 20.01 34.30 16.45
N VAL A 431 21.04 33.64 15.96
CA VAL A 431 22.04 34.21 15.07
C VAL A 431 21.69 33.76 13.65
N ASP A 432 21.64 34.68 12.70
CA ASP A 432 21.49 34.38 11.28
C ASP A 432 22.88 34.09 10.68
N PRO A 433 23.22 32.83 10.36
CA PRO A 433 24.51 32.50 9.76
C PRO A 433 24.53 32.76 8.23
N GLY A 434 23.42 33.20 7.64
CA GLY A 434 23.14 33.07 6.21
C GLY A 434 22.91 31.59 5.81
N PRO A 435 22.49 31.30 4.56
CA PRO A 435 22.37 29.92 4.10
C PRO A 435 23.76 29.28 3.96
N GLN A 436 24.11 28.40 4.90
CA GLN A 436 25.25 27.49 4.82
C GLN A 436 24.76 26.10 4.37
N SER A 437 25.66 25.15 4.12
CA SER A 437 25.28 23.78 3.74
C SER A 437 26.17 22.79 4.46
N VAL A 438 25.60 21.69 4.94
CA VAL A 438 26.34 20.60 5.61
C VAL A 438 26.75 19.51 4.62
N PRO A 439 27.84 18.77 4.89
CA PRO A 439 28.08 17.49 4.23
C PRO A 439 26.89 16.54 4.38
N ALA A 440 26.55 15.83 3.31
CA ALA A 440 25.42 14.92 3.27
C ALA A 440 25.65 13.82 2.22
N TYR A 441 24.92 12.71 2.33
CA TYR A 441 24.97 11.56 1.42
C TYR A 441 26.32 10.83 1.45
N LEU A 442 27.02 10.88 2.58
CA LEU A 442 28.31 10.23 2.72
C LEU A 442 28.12 8.74 3.00
N PRO A 443 29.00 7.84 2.51
CA PRO A 443 28.92 6.42 2.84
C PRO A 443 28.90 6.14 4.35
N GLU A 444 29.62 6.94 5.15
CA GLU A 444 29.64 6.86 6.61
C GLU A 444 28.33 7.28 7.30
N ASP A 445 27.44 7.99 6.59
CA ASP A 445 26.13 8.37 7.11
C ASP A 445 25.17 7.17 7.17
N ILE A 446 25.30 6.22 6.24
CA ILE A 446 24.38 5.07 6.09
C ILE A 446 24.23 4.26 7.38
N PRO A 447 25.30 3.73 8.02
CA PRO A 447 25.12 2.91 9.22
C PRO A 447 24.56 3.69 10.42
N LYS A 448 24.60 5.02 10.39
CA LYS A 448 24.14 5.87 11.50
C LYS A 448 22.72 6.38 11.30
N PHE A 449 22.34 6.70 10.06
CA PHE A 449 21.13 7.47 9.77
C PHE A 449 20.17 6.76 8.81
N SER A 450 20.62 5.72 8.12
CA SER A 450 19.77 4.88 7.27
C SER A 450 20.10 3.39 7.41
N PRO A 451 20.22 2.84 8.64
CA PRO A 451 20.58 1.45 8.82
C PRO A 451 19.42 0.51 8.44
N VAL A 452 19.75 -0.66 7.88
CA VAL A 452 18.81 -1.77 7.68
C VAL A 452 18.89 -2.70 8.88
N VAL A 453 17.90 -2.65 9.76
CA VAL A 453 17.88 -3.36 11.05
C VAL A 453 16.75 -4.39 11.11
N ASP A 454 16.82 -5.26 12.11
CA ASP A 454 15.69 -6.15 12.43
C ASP A 454 14.49 -5.30 12.88
N ASP A 455 13.31 -5.62 12.38
CA ASP A 455 12.08 -5.06 12.93
C ASP A 455 11.85 -5.57 14.36
N ASN A 456 12.04 -4.66 15.31
CA ASN A 456 11.73 -4.84 16.73
C ASN A 456 10.63 -3.88 17.20
N THR A 457 9.96 -3.22 16.25
CA THR A 457 9.00 -2.13 16.53
C THR A 457 7.58 -2.59 16.30
N GLY A 458 7.35 -3.37 15.24
CA GLY A 458 6.02 -3.86 14.92
C GLY A 458 5.03 -2.77 14.54
N ARG A 459 5.53 -1.65 14.02
CA ARG A 459 4.82 -0.38 14.00
C ARG A 459 4.12 0.00 12.71
N THR A 460 4.35 -0.76 11.64
CA THR A 460 3.96 -0.34 10.30
C THR A 460 3.41 -1.56 9.53
N ASP A 461 2.62 -1.33 8.49
CA ASP A 461 1.77 -2.37 7.85
C ASP A 461 2.50 -3.62 7.33
N GLN A 462 3.80 -3.56 7.03
CA GLN A 462 4.56 -4.74 6.58
C GLN A 462 4.50 -5.88 7.60
N VAL A 463 4.27 -5.58 8.89
CA VAL A 463 4.20 -6.58 9.96
C VAL A 463 3.15 -7.63 9.65
N SER A 464 1.99 -7.22 9.14
CA SER A 464 0.89 -8.12 8.75
C SER A 464 1.31 -9.10 7.64
N PHE A 465 2.31 -8.76 6.82
CA PHE A 465 2.84 -9.65 5.79
C PHE A 465 3.97 -10.52 6.34
N ILE A 466 4.92 -9.95 7.07
CA ILE A 466 6.07 -10.66 7.64
C ILE A 466 5.61 -11.70 8.67
N ARG A 467 4.80 -11.29 9.64
CA ARG A 467 4.32 -12.14 10.74
C ARG A 467 3.44 -13.28 10.23
N ASP A 468 2.50 -12.95 9.36
CA ASP A 468 1.45 -13.90 8.98
C ASP A 468 1.89 -14.84 7.84
N TRP A 469 2.88 -14.44 7.04
CA TRP A 469 3.25 -15.18 5.83
C TRP A 469 4.76 -15.33 5.57
N GLY A 470 5.63 -14.71 6.38
CA GLY A 470 7.08 -14.74 6.17
C GLY A 470 7.51 -14.04 4.88
N ILE A 471 6.72 -13.09 4.38
CA ILE A 471 7.05 -12.30 3.18
C ILE A 471 8.19 -11.35 3.54
N PRO A 472 9.28 -11.29 2.76
CA PRO A 472 10.31 -10.28 2.98
C PRO A 472 9.70 -8.88 2.84
N GLY A 473 9.94 -8.03 3.80
CA GLY A 473 9.49 -6.65 3.74
C GLY A 473 10.22 -5.74 4.70
N TYR A 474 10.02 -4.44 4.54
CA TYR A 474 10.49 -3.41 5.48
C TYR A 474 9.45 -2.31 5.64
N GLY A 475 9.48 -1.65 6.80
CA GLY A 475 8.90 -0.34 7.01
C GLY A 475 9.99 0.71 7.22
N ILE A 476 9.69 1.97 6.93
CA ILE A 476 10.58 3.10 7.25
C ILE A 476 9.93 3.92 8.36
N ILE A 477 10.54 3.91 9.54
CA ILE A 477 10.12 4.70 10.70
C ILE A 477 11.04 5.93 10.88
N GLY A 478 10.63 6.90 11.70
CA GLY A 478 11.40 8.13 11.91
C GLY A 478 11.87 8.41 13.33
N ALA A 479 12.00 9.71 13.62
CA ALA A 479 12.62 10.29 14.80
C ALA A 479 11.91 9.99 16.14
N PHE A 480 10.60 9.77 16.17
CA PHE A 480 9.89 9.53 17.45
C PHE A 480 10.21 8.13 17.98
N ASP A 481 10.08 7.12 17.13
CA ASP A 481 10.33 5.73 17.50
C ASP A 481 11.80 5.50 17.89
N THR A 482 12.71 6.16 17.19
CA THR A 482 14.13 6.08 17.50
C THR A 482 14.43 6.72 18.85
N SER A 483 13.87 7.91 19.14
CA SER A 483 14.04 8.63 20.41
C SER A 483 13.47 7.93 21.65
N THR A 484 12.47 7.07 21.47
CA THR A 484 11.77 6.37 22.56
C THR A 484 12.22 4.92 22.74
N ASN A 485 12.85 4.31 21.73
CA ASN A 485 13.38 2.96 21.78
C ASN A 485 14.88 2.90 21.42
N GLN A 486 15.73 2.76 22.45
CA GLN A 486 17.18 2.66 22.28
C GLN A 486 17.64 1.44 21.45
N GLN A 487 16.79 0.41 21.31
CA GLN A 487 17.12 -0.80 20.54
C GLN A 487 17.09 -0.56 19.01
N VAL A 488 16.49 0.54 18.56
CA VAL A 488 16.37 0.87 17.12
C VAL A 488 17.18 2.12 16.72
N GLY A 489 18.15 2.53 17.56
CA GLY A 489 19.33 3.26 17.09
C GLY A 489 19.47 4.75 17.44
N GLY A 490 18.54 5.39 18.17
CA GLY A 490 18.67 6.84 18.37
C GLY A 490 18.25 7.38 19.74
N ASN A 491 19.19 7.69 20.64
CA ASN A 491 18.89 8.64 21.72
C ASN A 491 18.83 10.07 21.14
N GLU A 492 17.93 10.34 20.20
CA GLU A 492 17.78 11.62 19.48
C GLU A 492 17.27 12.78 20.35
N ASN A 493 17.26 12.57 21.67
CA ASN A 493 16.89 13.58 22.61
C ASN A 493 17.92 14.73 22.55
N PRO A 494 17.52 15.97 22.21
CA PRO A 494 18.42 17.13 22.06
C PRO A 494 19.19 17.46 23.34
N TYR A 495 18.77 16.91 24.49
CA TYR A 495 19.33 17.25 25.78
C TYR A 495 20.60 16.45 26.10
N PRO A 496 21.60 17.10 26.71
CA PRO A 496 22.84 16.44 27.11
C PRO A 496 22.65 15.15 27.87
N PRO A 497 23.58 14.16 27.75
CA PRO A 497 23.65 13.04 28.69
C PRO A 497 23.65 13.49 30.16
N SER A 498 24.18 14.68 30.45
CA SER A 498 24.23 15.30 31.77
C SER A 498 22.91 15.96 32.21
N TYR A 499 21.90 16.08 31.35
CA TYR A 499 20.62 16.70 31.70
C TYR A 499 19.76 15.70 32.49
N PRO A 500 19.47 15.95 33.79
CA PRO A 500 18.94 14.95 34.70
C PRO A 500 17.45 14.60 34.49
N SER A 501 16.72 15.40 33.70
CA SER A 501 15.30 15.16 33.40
C SER A 501 15.02 15.51 31.94
N LYS A 502 15.49 14.66 31.03
CA LYS A 502 15.26 14.81 29.60
C LYS A 502 13.75 14.80 29.33
N PRO A 503 13.16 15.88 28.79
CA PRO A 503 11.76 15.85 28.40
C PRO A 503 11.55 14.78 27.33
N THR A 504 10.39 14.11 27.37
CA THR A 504 9.96 13.17 26.33
C THR A 504 9.68 13.94 25.03
N LEU A 505 9.67 13.26 23.88
CA LEU A 505 9.44 13.94 22.60
C LEU A 505 8.18 14.81 22.64
N GLY A 506 7.04 14.27 23.08
CA GLY A 506 5.79 15.03 23.23
C GLY A 506 5.84 16.22 24.20
N GLN A 507 6.85 16.34 25.07
CA GLN A 507 7.01 17.49 25.97
C GLN A 507 7.77 18.67 25.34
N TYR A 508 8.59 18.45 24.31
CA TYR A 508 9.36 19.52 23.66
C TYR A 508 9.13 19.63 22.15
N ALA A 509 8.53 18.62 21.54
CA ALA A 509 8.15 18.54 20.14
C ALA A 509 6.73 17.95 20.11
N PRO A 510 5.68 18.78 19.95
CA PRO A 510 4.31 18.31 19.96
C PRO A 510 4.15 17.20 18.90
N TYR A 511 3.88 15.99 19.39
CA TYR A 511 3.64 14.78 18.59
C TYR A 511 2.15 14.64 18.35
N ASP A 512 1.76 14.30 17.11
CA ASP A 512 0.38 14.03 16.75
C ASP A 512 -0.53 15.19 17.19
N THR A 513 -0.24 16.38 16.69
CA THR A 513 -0.92 17.62 17.06
C THR A 513 -1.53 18.35 15.87
N ASN A 514 -2.36 19.33 16.18
CA ASN A 514 -3.06 20.17 15.22
C ASN A 514 -2.12 20.93 14.27
N ASP A 515 -0.84 21.04 14.64
CA ASP A 515 0.16 21.76 13.88
C ASP A 515 0.84 20.88 12.82
N ASP A 516 0.52 19.58 12.73
CA ASP A 516 1.14 18.61 11.81
C ASP A 516 0.70 18.78 10.34
N THR A 517 0.98 19.98 9.84
CA THR A 517 0.62 20.48 8.53
C THR A 517 1.84 20.53 7.62
N LEU A 518 1.61 20.62 6.30
CA LEU A 518 2.69 20.87 5.36
C LEU A 518 3.39 22.21 5.65
N GLU A 519 2.65 23.18 6.16
CA GLU A 519 3.19 24.47 6.58
C GLU A 519 4.21 24.32 7.72
N HIS A 520 3.93 23.42 8.65
CA HIS A 520 4.82 23.13 9.78
C HIS A 520 6.04 22.30 9.37
N LEU A 521 5.86 21.33 8.47
CA LEU A 521 6.98 20.63 7.83
C LEU A 521 7.95 21.62 7.17
N ASN A 522 7.42 22.52 6.35
CA ASN A 522 8.21 23.57 5.71
C ASN A 522 8.84 24.52 6.73
N TYR A 523 8.12 24.87 7.81
CA TYR A 523 8.64 25.73 8.86
C TYR A 523 9.84 25.11 9.57
N TYR A 524 9.80 23.82 9.92
CA TYR A 524 10.96 23.16 10.50
C TYR A 524 12.12 23.06 9.51
N ALA A 525 11.81 22.74 8.25
CA ALA A 525 12.83 22.56 7.22
C ALA A 525 13.50 23.87 6.76
N SER A 526 12.79 25.01 6.80
CA SER A 526 13.26 26.28 6.20
C SER A 526 13.13 27.51 7.10
N GLY A 527 12.62 27.37 8.32
CA GLY A 527 12.31 28.51 9.20
C GLY A 527 11.13 29.38 8.71
N THR A 528 10.43 28.96 7.66
CA THR A 528 9.29 29.69 7.07
C THR A 528 8.13 28.74 6.78
N THR A 529 6.89 29.18 6.97
CA THR A 529 5.70 28.33 6.87
C THR A 529 5.45 27.72 5.49
N HIS A 530 6.12 28.18 4.44
CA HIS A 530 5.85 27.70 3.08
C HIS A 530 7.11 27.39 2.28
N GLY A 531 8.29 27.41 2.93
CA GLY A 531 9.57 27.40 2.25
C GLY A 531 10.05 28.82 1.88
N PRO A 532 11.34 28.96 1.56
CA PRO A 532 12.01 30.27 1.49
C PRO A 532 11.47 31.22 0.39
N GLY A 533 10.61 30.74 -0.51
CA GLY A 533 9.97 31.52 -1.57
C GLY A 533 8.42 31.53 -1.55
N GLY A 534 7.79 31.07 -0.47
CA GLY A 534 6.32 30.94 -0.37
C GLY A 534 5.78 29.59 -0.87
N PRO A 535 4.45 29.38 -0.91
CA PRO A 535 3.81 28.06 -1.11
C PRO A 535 4.22 27.27 -2.35
N ALA A 536 4.77 27.94 -3.37
CA ALA A 536 5.27 27.33 -4.59
C ALA A 536 6.77 26.96 -4.55
N SER A 537 7.47 27.25 -3.45
CA SER A 537 8.92 27.11 -3.30
C SER A 537 9.26 26.35 -2.01
N PRO A 538 9.13 25.01 -2.02
CA PRO A 538 9.36 24.20 -0.83
C PRO A 538 10.82 24.19 -0.41
N SER A 539 11.06 23.85 0.86
CA SER A 539 12.40 23.58 1.35
C SER A 539 13.10 22.48 0.52
N GLU A 540 14.30 22.77 0.04
CA GLU A 540 15.22 21.79 -0.52
C GLU A 540 15.60 20.69 0.47
N GLY A 541 15.70 21.01 1.77
CA GLY A 541 15.91 20.00 2.81
C GLY A 541 14.78 18.98 2.85
N LEU A 542 13.53 19.46 2.91
CA LEU A 542 12.34 18.60 2.92
C LEU A 542 12.20 17.77 1.62
N LYS A 543 12.35 18.40 0.45
CA LYS A 543 12.30 17.67 -0.84
C LYS A 543 13.31 16.53 -0.89
N ARG A 544 14.54 16.77 -0.40
CA ARG A 544 15.63 15.79 -0.40
C ARG A 544 15.42 14.70 0.66
N GLY A 545 14.83 15.05 1.79
CA GLY A 545 14.41 14.11 2.82
C GLY A 545 13.35 13.13 2.34
N LEU A 546 12.43 13.58 1.47
CA LEU A 546 11.43 12.73 0.81
C LEU A 546 12.01 11.94 -0.37
N GLU A 547 12.85 12.58 -1.19
CA GLU A 547 13.41 11.96 -2.41
C GLU A 547 14.34 10.80 -2.10
N LEU A 548 15.15 10.93 -1.05
CA LEU A 548 16.16 9.93 -0.69
C LEU A 548 15.53 8.54 -0.43
N PRO A 549 14.53 8.39 0.47
CA PRO A 549 13.89 7.11 0.68
C PRO A 549 13.12 6.60 -0.53
N ALA A 550 12.39 7.47 -1.24
CA ALA A 550 11.72 7.10 -2.48
C ALA A 550 12.70 6.55 -3.53
N THR A 551 13.92 7.11 -3.58
CA THR A 551 14.94 6.70 -4.53
C THR A 551 15.40 5.27 -4.28
N TRP A 552 15.77 4.90 -3.05
CA TRP A 552 16.19 3.50 -2.82
C TRP A 552 15.02 2.53 -2.94
N THR A 553 13.80 2.88 -2.54
CA THR A 553 12.64 1.99 -2.73
C THR A 553 12.44 1.70 -4.22
N SER A 554 12.53 2.72 -5.07
CA SER A 554 12.47 2.54 -6.52
C SER A 554 13.59 1.63 -7.06
N TYR A 555 14.78 1.63 -6.46
CA TYR A 555 15.88 0.75 -6.83
C TYR A 555 15.66 -0.69 -6.37
N VAL A 556 15.09 -0.90 -5.17
CA VAL A 556 14.66 -2.22 -4.73
C VAL A 556 13.62 -2.76 -5.72
N LEU A 557 12.60 -1.98 -6.07
CA LEU A 557 11.58 -2.41 -7.05
C LEU A 557 12.15 -2.69 -8.44
N ALA A 558 13.14 -1.92 -8.89
CA ALA A 558 13.81 -2.16 -10.19
C ALA A 558 14.75 -3.37 -10.18
N ASN A 559 15.07 -3.95 -9.02
CA ASN A 559 15.96 -5.10 -8.90
C ASN A 559 15.42 -6.31 -9.70
N PRO A 560 16.28 -7.07 -10.39
CA PRO A 560 15.89 -8.27 -11.13
C PRO A 560 15.11 -9.33 -10.34
N ALA A 561 15.25 -9.37 -9.01
CA ALA A 561 14.52 -10.29 -8.13
C ALA A 561 13.07 -9.83 -7.85
N TYR A 562 12.75 -8.55 -8.02
CA TYR A 562 11.45 -7.94 -7.69
C TYR A 562 10.77 -7.41 -8.96
N GLY A 563 10.36 -6.14 -9.04
CA GLY A 563 9.62 -5.60 -10.20
C GLY A 563 10.32 -5.85 -11.55
N SER A 564 11.64 -5.60 -11.61
CA SER A 564 12.50 -5.83 -12.78
C SER A 564 12.02 -5.13 -14.07
N ALA A 565 12.79 -5.20 -15.15
CA ALA A 565 12.43 -4.67 -16.46
C ALA A 565 12.67 -5.69 -17.56
N GLN A 566 11.80 -5.68 -18.57
CA GLN A 566 11.97 -6.50 -19.76
C GLN A 566 11.48 -5.79 -21.03
N PRO A 567 11.91 -6.21 -22.23
CA PRO A 567 11.40 -5.64 -23.48
C PRO A 567 9.87 -5.76 -23.57
N ARG A 568 9.22 -4.68 -23.97
CA ARG A 568 7.75 -4.65 -24.09
C ARG A 568 7.30 -5.37 -25.37
N SER A 569 6.44 -6.39 -25.26
CA SER A 569 6.05 -7.22 -26.43
C SER A 569 4.99 -6.61 -27.38
N GLY A 570 4.27 -5.56 -26.96
CA GLY A 570 3.20 -4.95 -27.77
C GLY A 570 1.92 -5.79 -27.90
N ASP A 571 1.91 -7.00 -27.33
CA ASP A 571 0.73 -7.85 -27.15
C ASP A 571 -0.18 -7.32 -26.04
N PRO A 572 -1.43 -7.81 -25.89
CA PRO A 572 -2.19 -7.56 -24.67
C PRO A 572 -1.43 -8.05 -23.42
N VAL A 573 -1.90 -7.63 -22.25
CA VAL A 573 -1.47 -8.12 -20.95
C VAL A 573 -2.63 -8.88 -20.34
N ALA A 574 -2.43 -10.14 -19.98
CA ALA A 574 -3.39 -11.02 -19.32
C ALA A 574 -3.08 -11.10 -17.82
N TYR A 575 -4.06 -10.77 -17.00
CA TYR A 575 -3.98 -10.93 -15.55
C TYR A 575 -5.37 -11.00 -14.96
N PHE A 576 -5.51 -11.78 -13.89
CA PHE A 576 -6.75 -11.81 -13.13
C PHE A 576 -6.50 -11.99 -11.65
N GLU A 577 -7.49 -11.61 -10.89
CA GLU A 577 -7.60 -11.83 -9.47
C GLU A 577 -8.93 -12.50 -9.15
N THR A 578 -9.06 -13.09 -7.96
CA THR A 578 -10.30 -13.74 -7.53
C THR A 578 -10.94 -13.04 -6.34
N VAL A 579 -12.26 -13.17 -6.25
CA VAL A 579 -13.06 -12.82 -5.07
C VAL A 579 -13.86 -14.06 -4.62
N PRO A 580 -13.62 -14.57 -3.39
CA PRO A 580 -12.53 -14.18 -2.50
C PRO A 580 -11.15 -14.41 -3.11
N ALA A 581 -10.19 -13.65 -2.63
CA ALA A 581 -8.77 -13.77 -2.91
C ALA A 581 -8.27 -15.22 -2.82
N LYS A 582 -8.66 -15.96 -1.78
CA LYS A 582 -8.41 -17.41 -1.69
C LYS A 582 -9.71 -18.17 -1.44
N PRO A 583 -10.30 -18.86 -2.44
CA PRO A 583 -11.59 -19.51 -2.33
C PRO A 583 -11.54 -20.88 -1.63
N PHE A 584 -10.76 -20.97 -0.56
CA PHE A 584 -10.48 -22.23 0.12
C PHE A 584 -11.73 -22.96 0.58
N LEU A 585 -12.82 -22.29 0.95
CA LEU A 585 -13.99 -22.98 1.49
C LEU A 585 -15.31 -22.51 0.86
N THR A 586 -15.24 -21.95 -0.36
CA THR A 586 -16.41 -21.65 -1.22
C THR A 586 -16.34 -22.50 -2.49
N SER A 587 -17.49 -22.80 -3.10
CA SER A 587 -17.56 -23.31 -4.48
C SER A 587 -17.71 -22.18 -5.50
N THR A 588 -18.21 -21.01 -5.08
CA THR A 588 -18.47 -19.88 -5.97
C THR A 588 -17.30 -18.91 -5.91
N VAL A 589 -16.69 -18.65 -7.06
CA VAL A 589 -15.53 -17.77 -7.22
C VAL A 589 -15.81 -16.76 -8.32
N THR A 590 -15.59 -15.49 -8.01
CA THR A 590 -15.57 -14.44 -9.04
C THR A 590 -14.14 -14.29 -9.54
N PHE A 591 -13.95 -14.29 -10.85
CA PHE A 591 -12.69 -14.02 -11.52
C PHE A 591 -12.76 -12.66 -12.18
N ASP A 592 -11.82 -11.78 -11.86
CA ASP A 592 -11.75 -10.42 -12.36
C ASP A 592 -10.49 -10.21 -13.21
N ALA A 593 -10.67 -10.19 -14.53
CA ALA A 593 -9.63 -9.90 -15.51
C ALA A 593 -9.62 -8.43 -15.97
N SER A 594 -10.29 -7.51 -15.26
CA SER A 594 -10.35 -6.09 -15.63
C SER A 594 -9.00 -5.36 -15.53
N PHE A 595 -7.98 -6.02 -14.98
CA PHE A 595 -6.57 -5.61 -15.03
C PHE A 595 -5.96 -5.71 -16.42
N SER A 596 -6.55 -6.54 -17.28
CA SER A 596 -6.01 -6.82 -18.62
C SER A 596 -6.08 -5.57 -19.51
N ARG A 597 -5.12 -5.44 -20.41
CA ARG A 597 -4.98 -4.27 -21.31
C ARG A 597 -4.59 -4.72 -22.70
N THR A 598 -5.00 -3.98 -23.73
CA THR A 598 -4.39 -4.14 -25.06
C THR A 598 -2.91 -3.72 -25.01
N GLY A 599 -2.12 -4.04 -26.03
CA GLY A 599 -0.73 -3.57 -26.13
C GLY A 599 -0.56 -2.05 -26.19
N ARG A 600 -1.66 -1.29 -26.27
CA ARG A 600 -1.72 0.18 -26.18
C ARG A 600 -2.34 0.71 -24.89
N GLY A 601 -2.62 -0.14 -23.90
CA GLY A 601 -3.12 0.26 -22.59
C GLY A 601 -4.63 0.51 -22.58
N GLN A 602 -5.38 -0.08 -23.51
CA GLN A 602 -6.82 0.11 -23.58
C GLN A 602 -7.57 -1.04 -22.91
N THR A 603 -8.68 -0.73 -22.24
CA THR A 603 -9.62 -1.72 -21.68
C THR A 603 -10.62 -2.25 -22.71
N ARG A 604 -10.82 -1.52 -23.82
CA ARG A 604 -11.76 -1.89 -24.88
C ARG A 604 -11.08 -2.74 -25.95
N GLY A 605 -11.87 -3.58 -26.63
CA GLY A 605 -11.39 -4.43 -27.72
C GLY A 605 -10.69 -5.71 -27.25
N LEU A 606 -10.92 -6.11 -25.99
CA LEU A 606 -10.47 -7.38 -25.41
C LEU A 606 -11.58 -8.44 -25.50
N THR A 607 -11.17 -9.69 -25.65
CA THR A 607 -12.04 -10.86 -25.48
C THR A 607 -11.33 -11.86 -24.59
N TYR A 608 -12.06 -12.44 -23.65
CA TYR A 608 -11.53 -13.31 -22.61
C TYR A 608 -11.98 -14.74 -22.86
N PHE A 609 -11.06 -15.68 -22.72
CA PHE A 609 -11.36 -17.10 -22.63
C PHE A 609 -10.85 -17.64 -21.30
N TRP A 610 -11.71 -18.39 -20.63
CA TRP A 610 -11.46 -19.04 -19.35
C TRP A 610 -11.50 -20.55 -19.53
N ASP A 611 -10.50 -21.23 -18.99
CA ASP A 611 -10.53 -22.65 -18.64
C ASP A 611 -10.43 -22.73 -17.11
N PHE A 612 -11.50 -23.17 -16.46
CA PHE A 612 -11.57 -23.20 -15.00
C PHE A 612 -10.87 -24.42 -14.39
N GLY A 613 -10.31 -25.33 -15.21
CA GLY A 613 -9.59 -26.52 -14.74
C GLY A 613 -10.50 -27.67 -14.27
N ASP A 614 -11.81 -27.51 -14.38
CA ASP A 614 -12.84 -28.52 -14.04
C ASP A 614 -13.53 -29.11 -15.29
N GLY A 615 -13.00 -28.82 -16.48
CA GLY A 615 -13.57 -29.21 -17.77
C GLY A 615 -14.63 -28.22 -18.29
N THR A 616 -14.95 -27.17 -17.54
CA THR A 616 -15.75 -26.05 -18.02
C THR A 616 -14.88 -24.96 -18.62
N THR A 617 -15.35 -24.39 -19.73
CA THR A 617 -14.70 -23.27 -20.42
C THR A 617 -15.71 -22.19 -20.77
N MET A 618 -15.25 -20.95 -20.86
CA MET A 618 -16.08 -19.79 -21.17
C MET A 618 -15.36 -18.85 -22.12
N ALA A 619 -16.08 -18.28 -23.09
CA ALA A 619 -15.63 -17.11 -23.84
C ALA A 619 -16.57 -15.95 -23.54
N THR A 620 -16.03 -14.77 -23.27
CA THR A 620 -16.83 -13.58 -22.94
C THR A 620 -16.13 -12.28 -23.33
N THR A 621 -16.90 -11.22 -23.48
CA THR A 621 -16.39 -9.83 -23.55
C THR A 621 -16.45 -9.12 -22.21
N ASN A 622 -17.02 -9.75 -21.18
CA ASN A 622 -17.05 -9.22 -19.82
C ASN A 622 -15.74 -9.58 -19.10
N PRO A 623 -14.97 -8.61 -18.58
CA PRO A 623 -13.75 -8.91 -17.83
C PRO A 623 -14.00 -9.65 -16.51
N THR A 624 -15.22 -9.59 -15.96
CA THR A 624 -15.56 -10.23 -14.69
C THR A 624 -16.54 -11.37 -14.91
N VAL A 625 -16.23 -12.55 -14.36
CA VAL A 625 -17.06 -13.76 -14.48
C VAL A 625 -17.22 -14.44 -13.13
N VAL A 626 -18.36 -15.08 -12.91
CA VAL A 626 -18.61 -15.91 -11.72
C VAL A 626 -18.67 -17.37 -12.17
N HIS A 627 -17.94 -18.23 -11.46
CA HIS A 627 -17.92 -19.67 -11.69
C HIS A 627 -18.24 -20.44 -10.41
N GLU A 628 -19.01 -21.52 -10.55
CA GLU A 628 -19.36 -22.43 -9.47
C GLU A 628 -18.68 -23.78 -9.68
N TYR A 629 -17.71 -24.08 -8.82
CA TYR A 629 -16.96 -25.33 -8.83
C TYR A 629 -17.76 -26.51 -8.28
N PRO A 630 -17.49 -27.73 -8.75
CA PRO A 630 -18.04 -28.95 -8.19
C PRO A 630 -17.76 -29.10 -6.69
N GLY A 631 -18.60 -29.89 -6.01
CA GLY A 631 -18.57 -30.00 -4.57
C GLY A 631 -17.42 -30.81 -3.95
N THR A 632 -16.34 -31.07 -4.69
CA THR A 632 -15.22 -31.88 -4.23
C THR A 632 -14.00 -30.99 -3.98
N PRO A 633 -13.34 -31.07 -2.81
CA PRO A 633 -12.10 -30.37 -2.55
C PRO A 633 -11.02 -30.72 -3.58
N LYS A 634 -10.47 -29.72 -4.25
CA LYS A 634 -9.50 -29.93 -5.33
C LYS A 634 -8.73 -28.65 -5.64
N TRP A 635 -7.48 -28.79 -6.07
CA TRP A 635 -6.80 -27.74 -6.81
C TRP A 635 -7.26 -27.69 -8.27
N TYR A 636 -7.47 -26.47 -8.77
CA TYR A 636 -7.81 -26.17 -10.16
C TYR A 636 -6.71 -25.34 -10.81
N ASP A 637 -6.27 -25.72 -12.01
CA ASP A 637 -5.33 -24.93 -12.83
C ASP A 637 -6.14 -24.01 -13.76
N VAL A 638 -6.46 -22.82 -13.25
CA VAL A 638 -7.31 -21.85 -13.94
C VAL A 638 -6.48 -21.07 -14.94
N LYS A 639 -6.90 -21.05 -16.20
CA LYS A 639 -6.21 -20.36 -17.30
C LYS A 639 -7.09 -19.28 -17.87
N LEU A 640 -6.47 -18.12 -18.08
CA LEU A 640 -7.00 -16.99 -18.81
C LEU A 640 -6.22 -16.84 -20.13
N ALA A 641 -6.95 -16.68 -21.22
CA ALA A 641 -6.41 -16.18 -22.49
C ALA A 641 -7.11 -14.87 -22.87
N VAL A 642 -6.32 -13.83 -23.10
CA VAL A 642 -6.81 -12.50 -23.50
C VAL A 642 -6.43 -12.25 -24.95
N ARG A 643 -7.44 -11.97 -25.79
CA ARG A 643 -7.24 -11.61 -27.20
C ARG A 643 -7.44 -10.12 -27.41
N SER A 644 -6.52 -9.48 -28.12
CA SER A 644 -6.71 -8.15 -28.71
C SER A 644 -6.42 -8.21 -30.21
N GLY A 645 -7.45 -8.11 -31.05
CA GLY A 645 -7.29 -8.30 -32.49
C GLY A 645 -6.73 -9.70 -32.83
N ARG A 646 -5.47 -9.76 -33.28
CA ARG A 646 -4.77 -11.01 -33.64
C ARG A 646 -3.75 -11.48 -32.58
N THR A 647 -3.43 -10.62 -31.62
CA THR A 647 -2.42 -10.88 -30.58
C THR A 647 -3.09 -11.45 -29.33
N TRP A 648 -2.31 -12.22 -28.58
CA TRP A 648 -2.76 -12.96 -27.42
C TRP A 648 -1.79 -12.80 -26.27
N ASP A 649 -2.33 -12.90 -25.06
CA ASP A 649 -1.54 -13.13 -23.87
C ASP A 649 -2.28 -14.08 -22.93
N PHE A 650 -1.54 -14.73 -22.03
CA PHE A 650 -2.04 -15.83 -21.21
C PHE A 650 -1.55 -15.71 -19.78
N TYR A 651 -2.40 -16.11 -18.85
CA TYR A 651 -2.05 -16.15 -17.45
C TYR A 651 -2.79 -17.30 -16.75
N ARG A 652 -2.15 -17.92 -15.76
CA ARG A 652 -2.77 -18.98 -14.95
C ARG A 652 -2.49 -18.83 -13.46
N GLN A 653 -3.40 -19.40 -12.66
CA GLN A 653 -3.21 -19.55 -11.22
C GLN A 653 -3.67 -20.95 -10.77
N ALA A 654 -2.93 -21.54 -9.83
CA ALA A 654 -3.39 -22.70 -9.08
C ALA A 654 -4.38 -22.23 -8.01
N LEU A 655 -5.59 -22.77 -8.03
CA LEU A 655 -6.67 -22.35 -7.16
C LEU A 655 -7.14 -23.51 -6.29
N ALA A 656 -6.88 -23.44 -4.98
CA ALA A 656 -7.45 -24.39 -4.03
C ALA A 656 -8.89 -24.00 -3.73
N VAL A 657 -9.79 -24.94 -3.93
CA VAL A 657 -11.23 -24.74 -3.76
C VAL A 657 -11.77 -25.84 -2.86
N ARG A 658 -12.53 -25.45 -1.83
CA ARG A 658 -13.14 -26.31 -0.82
C ARG A 658 -12.19 -27.10 0.12
N PHE A 659 -10.92 -26.72 0.22
CA PHE A 659 -10.01 -27.06 1.32
C PHE A 659 -8.98 -25.95 1.52
N VAL A 660 -8.38 -25.92 2.70
CA VAL A 660 -7.20 -25.09 2.98
C VAL A 660 -5.96 -25.97 2.77
N PRO A 661 -5.06 -25.65 1.84
CA PRO A 661 -3.87 -26.47 1.61
C PRO A 661 -2.91 -26.43 2.80
N THR A 662 -2.20 -27.53 3.06
CA THR A 662 -1.12 -27.56 4.07
C THR A 662 0.09 -26.88 3.45
N HIS A 663 0.48 -25.76 4.04
CA HIS A 663 1.58 -24.96 3.56
C HIS A 663 2.84 -25.10 4.43
N PHE A 664 2.71 -25.59 5.67
CA PHE A 664 3.82 -25.93 6.56
C PHE A 664 3.35 -26.85 7.74
N PRO A 665 4.14 -27.88 8.12
CA PRO A 665 5.35 -28.35 7.45
C PRO A 665 5.05 -28.94 6.06
N ASP A 666 6.08 -29.07 5.22
CA ASP A 666 6.06 -29.57 3.82
C ASP A 666 5.53 -31.01 3.62
N THR A 667 4.85 -31.57 4.62
CA THR A 667 4.13 -32.82 4.51
C THR A 667 2.65 -32.51 4.37
N PRO A 668 2.10 -32.51 3.13
CA PRO A 668 0.66 -32.45 2.92
C PRO A 668 -0.03 -33.50 3.80
N LEU A 669 -1.18 -33.14 4.36
CA LEU A 669 -2.00 -34.13 5.06
C LEU A 669 -2.30 -35.29 4.09
N ALA A 670 -2.40 -36.52 4.61
CA ALA A 670 -2.55 -37.72 3.79
C ALA A 670 -3.74 -37.69 2.81
N ASN A 671 -4.73 -36.83 3.06
CA ASN A 671 -5.94 -36.65 2.24
C ASN A 671 -5.99 -35.31 1.50
N GLU A 672 -4.91 -34.54 1.52
CA GLU A 672 -4.86 -33.27 0.82
C GLU A 672 -4.73 -33.46 -0.70
N PRO A 673 -5.55 -32.77 -1.51
CA PRO A 673 -5.38 -32.75 -2.95
C PRO A 673 -3.98 -32.27 -3.35
N ALA A 674 -3.33 -32.97 -4.27
CA ALA A 674 -2.05 -32.52 -4.81
C ALA A 674 -2.22 -31.24 -5.67
N PRO A 675 -1.35 -30.22 -5.50
CA PRO A 675 -1.38 -29.03 -6.33
C PRO A 675 -0.99 -29.32 -7.79
N PRO A 676 -1.57 -28.62 -8.78
CA PRO A 676 -1.10 -28.68 -10.14
C PRO A 676 0.31 -28.10 -10.23
N VAL A 677 1.08 -28.55 -11.23
CA VAL A 677 2.39 -27.97 -11.55
C VAL A 677 2.19 -26.63 -12.24
N THR A 678 1.87 -25.61 -11.45
CA THR A 678 1.67 -24.25 -11.93
C THR A 678 2.94 -23.46 -11.73
N ASP A 679 3.44 -22.89 -12.81
CA ASP A 679 4.58 -21.99 -12.79
C ASP A 679 4.30 -20.76 -11.88
N PRO A 680 5.19 -20.39 -10.94
CA PRO A 680 4.95 -19.27 -10.02
C PRO A 680 4.79 -17.89 -10.68
N CYS A 681 5.29 -17.74 -11.91
CA CYS A 681 5.09 -16.56 -12.74
C CYS A 681 3.70 -16.56 -13.42
N GLY A 682 2.95 -17.66 -13.35
CA GLY A 682 1.66 -17.85 -14.00
C GLY A 682 1.76 -18.06 -15.50
N LYS A 683 2.92 -18.52 -16.01
CA LYS A 683 3.14 -18.73 -17.43
C LYS A 683 2.57 -20.07 -17.91
N LEU A 684 2.01 -20.05 -19.12
CA LEU A 684 1.74 -21.24 -19.93
C LEU A 684 2.93 -21.53 -20.85
N THR A 685 3.26 -22.80 -21.05
CA THR A 685 4.22 -23.24 -22.08
C THR A 685 3.70 -22.94 -23.48
N THR A 686 4.58 -22.86 -24.48
CA THR A 686 4.18 -22.62 -25.89
C THR A 686 3.16 -23.65 -26.39
N THR A 687 3.29 -24.92 -25.96
CA THR A 687 2.35 -25.99 -26.32
C THR A 687 0.97 -25.77 -25.68
N GLU A 688 0.92 -25.39 -24.40
CA GLU A 688 -0.33 -25.05 -23.72
C GLU A 688 -0.99 -23.83 -24.36
N GLN A 689 -0.22 -22.78 -24.67
CA GLN A 689 -0.72 -21.58 -25.36
C GLN A 689 -1.36 -21.93 -26.71
N ALA A 690 -0.71 -22.78 -27.52
CA ALA A 690 -1.26 -23.22 -28.80
C ALA A 690 -2.60 -23.97 -28.65
N SER A 691 -2.67 -24.88 -27.66
CA SER A 691 -3.90 -25.63 -27.35
C SER A 691 -5.03 -24.70 -26.87
N VAL A 692 -4.74 -23.82 -25.91
CA VAL A 692 -5.71 -22.85 -25.38
C VAL A 692 -6.19 -21.91 -26.47
N THR A 693 -5.28 -21.43 -27.34
CA THR A 693 -5.64 -20.55 -28.47
C THR A 693 -6.64 -21.21 -29.41
N GLN A 694 -6.42 -22.48 -29.76
CA GLN A 694 -7.33 -23.22 -30.64
C GLN A 694 -8.73 -23.36 -30.01
N GLN A 695 -8.80 -23.72 -28.73
CA GLN A 695 -10.08 -23.83 -28.00
C GLN A 695 -10.77 -22.48 -27.87
N ALA A 696 -10.01 -21.43 -27.53
CA ALA A 696 -10.49 -20.07 -27.39
C ALA A 696 -11.08 -19.54 -28.69
N GLN A 697 -10.41 -19.73 -29.83
CA GLN A 697 -10.92 -19.30 -31.15
C GLN A 697 -12.26 -19.96 -31.46
N ALA A 698 -12.37 -21.28 -31.29
CA ALA A 698 -13.61 -22.01 -31.55
C ALA A 698 -14.79 -21.51 -30.69
N LEU A 699 -14.53 -21.12 -29.45
CA LEU A 699 -15.57 -20.62 -28.53
C LEU A 699 -15.89 -19.14 -28.76
N MET A 700 -14.88 -18.30 -29.02
CA MET A 700 -15.04 -16.87 -29.31
C MET A 700 -15.77 -16.62 -30.64
N ASP A 701 -15.56 -17.45 -31.67
CA ASP A 701 -16.27 -17.34 -32.96
C ASP A 701 -17.78 -17.58 -32.84
N ARG A 702 -18.22 -18.16 -31.72
CA ARG A 702 -19.63 -18.37 -31.38
C ARG A 702 -20.26 -17.17 -30.67
N LEU A 703 -19.49 -16.15 -30.27
CA LEU A 703 -20.04 -14.97 -29.61
C LEU A 703 -21.11 -14.30 -30.48
N ARG A 704 -20.91 -14.12 -31.80
CA ARG A 704 -21.92 -13.72 -32.81
C ARG A 704 -23.02 -12.73 -32.35
N GLY A 705 -22.67 -11.73 -31.52
CA GLY A 705 -23.61 -10.75 -30.96
C GLY A 705 -24.07 -10.98 -29.51
N SER A 706 -23.77 -12.14 -28.91
CA SER A 706 -23.80 -12.43 -27.47
C SER A 706 -22.54 -11.92 -26.78
N THR A 707 -22.66 -11.62 -25.48
CA THR A 707 -21.55 -11.23 -24.61
C THR A 707 -20.83 -12.42 -23.98
N THR A 708 -21.47 -13.60 -23.89
CA THR A 708 -20.91 -14.80 -23.23
C THR A 708 -21.34 -16.09 -23.94
N VAL A 709 -20.42 -17.06 -24.00
CA VAL A 709 -20.65 -18.44 -24.47
C VAL A 709 -19.97 -19.42 -23.51
N LEU A 710 -20.71 -20.43 -23.08
CA LEU A 710 -20.24 -21.52 -22.19
C LEU A 710 -20.08 -22.83 -22.96
N ALA A 711 -19.07 -23.62 -22.59
CA ALA A 711 -18.93 -25.01 -23.03
C ALA A 711 -18.45 -25.92 -21.88
N ARG A 712 -19.02 -27.12 -21.82
CA ARG A 712 -18.55 -28.23 -20.97
C ARG A 712 -17.93 -29.28 -21.88
N GLN A 713 -16.70 -29.68 -21.60
CA GLN A 713 -16.14 -30.89 -22.21
C GLN A 713 -16.95 -32.09 -21.70
N ARG A 714 -17.40 -32.95 -22.62
CA ARG A 714 -18.21 -34.14 -22.32
C ARG A 714 -17.34 -35.31 -21.89
#